data_AF-A0A1B7YL58-F1
#
_entry.id   AF-A0A1B7YL58-F1
#
_cell.length_a   1.000
_cell.length_b   1.000
_cell.length_c   1.000
_cell.angle_alpha   90.00
_cell.angle_beta   90.00
_cell.angle_gamma   90.00
#
_symmetry.space_group_name_H-M   'P 1'
#
loop_
_entity.id
_entity.type
_entity.pdbx_description
1 polymer ?
#
loop_
_entity_poly.entity_id
_entity_poly.type
_entity_poly.pdbx_seq_one_letter_code
_entity_poly.pdbx_strand_id
1 'polypeptide(L)'
;MRSSSIAVPALLVAAADHAAAFFPNTTAPVNGSEPCAAVGAAWAAQHATAPTVTPTVPAQLAHACLNSVPLGKEAAIELVDSLYPYLEWQSDAAYKADPPAGYDFPGYDLFAALSNIRENLVNDVYPGEYAFQSALYEEVFGPGHDGHFVYYPDLLTAVFEWTRERALVSISENGSSLPVIKIYEEVISTPETASAVKLINGIDAAKYLEDTVNKANWNRDANSAYNSMFFEKSGVAAGGGKGYFSSGGRVRYIYQGPNTTITFENGTEVAFENHARVKKDLTGVVDGPSFYAKFCNPQSPASKTPAGTITPNATAPAPVLPGYPAPVIVTSDGVVSGYFLEGEGFEDVAVVALTAFESASPAEFQQVTRDFYAAALAAGKTKLVIDFQQNGGGYILQGYDFFRQLFPDAVQDGFSRWKESDGFVAAAEIISDLVADLDLATSNDGDLISLAESWFNWRYDYNLTNQPFTSFADKFAPRVFQNTSYTALMRWNLDDPLTTSNATFGLGVEINGYGNLTGLPQPFEPENIVILYDGVCASTCTLASEFLRLHGGVKSVAFGGLPVEGPIEGVGGIKGSQVLDWSNIYSYTTFLLPYASTDAQKTAFARYDDLPLNRSLAAAVNVRDQVLRGNVDDGIPAQFVREDADCRLYWTLPMITDVAEVWKATAAAAFNGGKCAYGGIAKRDVSDRAEVTRRNYLAASRLQERDAVVRRDAPVVTDRFWQDKYMLKAID
;
A
#
# COMPACT_ATOMS: atom_id res chain seq x y z
N MET A 1 -47.14 48.42 -35.61
CA MET A 1 -46.76 48.00 -36.98
C MET A 1 -45.25 47.89 -37.05
N ARG A 2 -44.79 46.83 -37.74
CA ARG A 2 -43.41 46.46 -38.10
C ARG A 2 -42.64 45.58 -37.10
N SER A 3 -42.61 44.29 -37.46
CA SER A 3 -41.65 43.26 -37.07
C SER A 3 -40.21 43.68 -37.30
N SER A 4 -39.29 43.07 -36.55
CA SER A 4 -37.97 42.67 -37.05
C SER A 4 -37.48 41.46 -36.23
N SER A 5 -37.25 40.35 -36.94
CA SER A 5 -36.47 39.18 -36.50
C SER A 5 -34.98 39.55 -36.35
N ILE A 6 -34.18 38.64 -35.75
CA ILE A 6 -32.69 38.50 -35.68
C ILE A 6 -32.32 38.23 -34.20
N ALA A 7 -31.47 37.31 -33.79
CA ALA A 7 -30.79 36.16 -34.39
C ALA A 7 -30.23 35.31 -33.23
N VAL A 8 -30.04 34.01 -33.48
CA VAL A 8 -29.26 33.10 -32.63
C VAL A 8 -27.77 33.41 -32.86
N PRO A 9 -26.92 33.51 -31.83
CA PRO A 9 -25.49 33.34 -32.00
C PRO A 9 -25.07 31.91 -31.59
N ALA A 10 -24.47 31.22 -32.56
CA ALA A 10 -23.61 30.08 -32.34
C ALA A 10 -22.21 30.53 -31.87
N LEU A 11 -21.50 29.57 -31.26
CA LEU A 11 -20.04 29.47 -31.06
C LEU A 11 -19.35 30.40 -30.05
N LEU A 12 -18.77 29.75 -29.04
CA LEU A 12 -17.37 29.92 -28.64
C LEU A 12 -16.83 28.55 -28.18
N VAL A 13 -16.47 27.72 -29.15
CA VAL A 13 -15.48 26.64 -28.98
C VAL A 13 -14.15 27.27 -29.38
N ALA A 14 -13.30 27.62 -28.40
CA ALA A 14 -11.85 27.79 -28.56
C ALA A 14 -11.22 28.28 -27.24
N ALA A 15 -10.72 27.33 -26.46
CA ALA A 15 -9.54 27.50 -25.59
C ALA A 15 -8.98 26.10 -25.26
N ALA A 16 -8.73 25.30 -26.30
CA ALA A 16 -7.96 24.06 -26.24
C ALA A 16 -7.09 23.95 -27.49
N ASP A 17 -6.43 25.05 -27.85
CA ASP A 17 -5.32 25.05 -28.79
C ASP A 17 -4.11 25.55 -28.01
N HIS A 18 -3.18 24.63 -27.77
CA HIS A 18 -1.71 24.76 -27.62
C HIS A 18 -1.17 23.52 -26.86
N ALA A 19 -1.54 22.32 -27.33
CA ALA A 19 -0.78 21.06 -27.17
C ALA A 19 -1.23 19.95 -28.14
N ALA A 20 -2.04 20.27 -29.16
CA ALA A 20 -2.45 19.32 -30.21
C ALA A 20 -1.67 19.64 -31.49
N ALA A 21 -0.39 19.28 -31.54
CA ALA A 21 0.38 19.26 -32.78
C ALA A 21 1.37 18.11 -32.74
N PHE A 22 1.28 17.25 -33.76
CA PHE A 22 1.98 15.97 -33.96
C PHE A 22 1.43 14.72 -33.26
N PHE A 23 0.14 14.41 -33.49
CA PHE A 23 -0.29 13.01 -33.58
C PHE A 23 -0.86 12.78 -34.97
N PRO A 24 -0.27 11.90 -35.81
CA PRO A 24 -0.96 11.45 -37.00
C PRO A 24 -2.16 10.60 -36.55
N ASN A 25 -3.36 11.06 -36.89
CA ASN A 25 -4.57 10.23 -36.93
C ASN A 25 -4.25 8.99 -37.78
N THR A 26 -3.86 7.89 -37.13
CA THR A 26 -3.70 6.60 -37.78
C THR A 26 -4.98 5.82 -37.57
N THR A 27 -5.83 5.95 -38.58
CA THR A 27 -6.87 4.99 -38.94
C THR A 27 -6.37 3.55 -38.78
N ALA A 28 -7.31 2.66 -38.39
CA ALA A 28 -7.31 1.20 -38.43
C ALA A 28 -6.12 0.47 -39.09
N PRO A 29 -5.72 -0.72 -38.57
CA PRO A 29 -4.52 -1.43 -39.00
C PRO A 29 -4.45 -1.53 -40.53
N VAL A 30 -3.35 -1.04 -41.10
CA VAL A 30 -2.98 -1.40 -42.47
C VAL A 30 -2.83 -2.92 -42.48
N ASN A 31 -3.61 -3.59 -43.34
CA ASN A 31 -3.54 -5.01 -43.66
C ASN A 31 -2.15 -5.65 -43.42
N GLY A 32 -2.07 -6.61 -42.49
CA GLY A 32 -1.07 -7.68 -42.51
C GLY A 32 0.27 -7.48 -41.79
N SER A 33 0.49 -6.39 -41.05
CA SER A 33 1.67 -6.28 -40.17
C SER A 33 1.48 -7.05 -38.86
N GLU A 34 2.51 -7.76 -38.42
CA GLU A 34 2.52 -8.42 -37.11
C GLU A 34 2.32 -7.39 -35.96
N PRO A 35 1.41 -7.61 -34.99
CA PRO A 35 1.05 -6.60 -33.98
C PRO A 35 2.21 -6.11 -33.10
N CYS A 36 3.09 -6.98 -32.63
CA CYS A 36 4.26 -6.60 -31.84
C CYS A 36 5.27 -5.79 -32.66
N ALA A 37 5.44 -6.05 -33.95
CA ALA A 37 6.24 -5.20 -34.83
C ALA A 37 5.67 -3.78 -34.91
N ALA A 38 4.34 -3.64 -35.01
CA ALA A 38 3.68 -2.35 -35.05
C ALA A 38 3.83 -1.57 -33.74
N VAL A 39 3.72 -2.25 -32.59
CA VAL A 39 4.03 -1.63 -31.28
C VAL A 39 5.48 -1.20 -31.22
N GLY A 40 6.43 -2.06 -31.61
CA GLY A 40 7.86 -1.76 -31.60
C GLY A 40 8.21 -0.53 -32.44
N ALA A 41 7.60 -0.41 -33.63
CA ALA A 41 7.76 0.75 -34.50
C ALA A 41 7.18 2.03 -33.88
N ALA A 42 5.99 1.97 -33.28
CA ALA A 42 5.36 3.10 -32.62
C ALA A 42 6.18 3.59 -31.41
N TRP A 43 6.68 2.66 -30.59
CA TRP A 43 7.58 2.95 -29.47
C TRP A 43 8.86 3.63 -29.96
N ALA A 44 9.53 3.08 -30.98
CA ALA A 44 10.77 3.63 -31.49
C ALA A 44 10.60 5.06 -32.03
N ALA A 45 9.52 5.33 -32.75
CA ALA A 45 9.21 6.65 -33.29
C ALA A 45 8.97 7.69 -32.17
N GLN A 46 8.18 7.33 -31.15
CA GLN A 46 7.91 8.22 -30.02
C GLN A 46 9.16 8.45 -29.18
N HIS A 47 9.92 7.39 -28.87
CA HIS A 47 11.14 7.46 -28.06
C HIS A 47 12.23 8.28 -28.75
N ALA A 48 12.37 8.17 -30.08
CA ALA A 48 13.29 9.01 -30.84
C ALA A 48 12.92 10.50 -30.80
N THR A 49 11.63 10.82 -30.69
CA THR A 49 11.13 12.19 -30.64
C THR A 49 11.19 12.79 -29.24
N ALA A 50 10.86 12.01 -28.21
CA ALA A 50 10.79 12.43 -26.82
C ALA A 50 11.29 11.32 -25.88
N PRO A 51 12.61 11.13 -25.73
CA PRO A 51 13.20 9.99 -25.02
C PRO A 51 12.89 9.93 -23.52
N THR A 52 12.47 11.05 -22.92
CA THR A 52 12.11 11.13 -21.50
C THR A 52 10.61 10.92 -21.23
N VAL A 53 9.78 10.86 -22.27
CA VAL A 53 8.33 10.63 -22.15
C VAL A 53 8.06 9.15 -22.36
N THR A 54 7.29 8.52 -21.46
CA THR A 54 6.86 7.13 -21.64
C THR A 54 5.94 7.03 -22.86
N PRO A 55 6.30 6.26 -23.92
CA PRO A 55 5.46 6.11 -25.08
C PRO A 55 4.12 5.44 -24.77
N THR A 56 3.08 5.76 -25.56
CA THR A 56 1.76 5.16 -25.47
C THR A 56 1.30 4.63 -26.82
N VAL A 57 0.60 3.50 -26.84
CA VAL A 57 -0.05 2.94 -28.03
C VAL A 57 -1.53 2.65 -27.76
N PRO A 58 -2.39 2.55 -28.78
CA PRO A 58 -3.76 2.11 -28.59
C PRO A 58 -3.83 0.76 -27.86
N ALA A 59 -4.71 0.64 -26.86
CA ALA A 59 -4.78 -0.56 -26.02
C ALA A 59 -5.12 -1.81 -26.85
N GLN A 60 -5.93 -1.67 -27.90
CA GLN A 60 -6.22 -2.76 -28.83
C GLN A 60 -4.96 -3.32 -29.51
N LEU A 61 -4.03 -2.45 -29.91
CA LEU A 61 -2.80 -2.85 -30.58
C LEU A 61 -1.86 -3.57 -29.63
N ALA A 62 -1.67 -3.05 -28.41
CA ALA A 62 -0.87 -3.72 -27.38
C ALA A 62 -1.46 -5.08 -26.99
N HIS A 63 -2.78 -5.17 -26.80
CA HIS A 63 -3.47 -6.43 -26.52
C HIS A 63 -3.32 -7.44 -27.67
N ALA A 64 -3.37 -6.98 -28.93
CA ALA A 64 -3.11 -7.85 -30.09
C ALA A 64 -1.66 -8.36 -30.13
N CYS A 65 -0.68 -7.57 -29.71
CA CYS A 65 0.71 -8.04 -29.53
C CYS A 65 0.81 -9.10 -28.43
N LEU A 66 0.24 -8.87 -27.25
CA LEU A 66 0.26 -9.87 -26.18
C LEU A 66 -0.39 -11.20 -26.61
N ASN A 67 -1.48 -11.15 -27.37
CA ASN A 67 -2.15 -12.35 -27.90
C ASN A 67 -1.39 -13.04 -29.04
N SER A 68 -0.39 -12.40 -29.67
CA SER A 68 0.45 -13.05 -30.68
C SER A 68 1.63 -13.83 -30.07
N VAL A 69 1.87 -13.67 -28.76
CA VAL A 69 2.96 -14.36 -28.04
C VAL A 69 2.62 -15.83 -27.81
N PRO A 70 3.42 -16.78 -28.34
CA PRO A 70 3.16 -18.21 -28.17
C PRO A 70 3.30 -18.64 -26.71
N LEU A 71 2.53 -19.66 -26.30
CA LEU A 71 2.65 -20.29 -24.99
C LEU A 71 3.91 -21.17 -24.91
N GLY A 72 4.75 -20.93 -23.90
CA GLY A 72 5.82 -21.86 -23.53
C GLY A 72 5.31 -22.94 -22.58
N LYS A 73 4.55 -23.92 -23.08
CA LYS A 73 3.77 -24.87 -22.25
C LYS A 73 4.57 -25.53 -21.12
N GLU A 74 5.70 -26.14 -21.44
CA GLU A 74 6.54 -26.83 -20.45
C GLU A 74 7.09 -25.86 -19.41
N ALA A 75 7.58 -24.68 -19.85
CA ALA A 75 8.07 -23.64 -18.96
C ALA A 75 6.98 -23.02 -18.09
N ALA A 76 5.74 -22.95 -18.58
CA ALA A 76 4.58 -22.48 -17.82
C ALA A 76 4.16 -23.50 -16.75
N ILE A 77 4.19 -24.80 -17.06
CA ILE A 77 3.95 -25.87 -16.08
C ILE A 77 5.03 -25.86 -15.00
N GLU A 78 6.30 -25.78 -15.41
CA GLU A 78 7.44 -25.68 -14.49
C GLU A 78 7.30 -24.45 -13.57
N LEU A 79 6.94 -23.30 -14.14
CA LEU A 79 6.70 -22.09 -13.36
C LEU A 79 5.62 -22.31 -12.29
N VAL A 80 4.46 -22.85 -12.67
CA VAL A 80 3.34 -23.10 -11.75
C VAL A 80 3.73 -24.07 -10.63
N ASP A 81 4.49 -25.13 -10.96
CA ASP A 81 5.01 -26.09 -9.98
C ASP A 81 5.98 -25.41 -8.99
N SER A 82 6.84 -24.52 -9.48
CA SER A 82 7.79 -23.75 -8.65
C SER A 82 7.13 -22.66 -7.79
N LEU A 83 5.89 -22.24 -8.06
CA LEU A 83 5.18 -21.26 -7.20
C LEU A 83 4.79 -21.86 -5.85
N TYR A 84 4.47 -23.16 -5.80
CA TYR A 84 3.81 -23.79 -4.66
C TYR A 84 4.54 -23.60 -3.32
N PRO A 85 5.87 -23.83 -3.21
CA PRO A 85 6.58 -23.70 -1.93
C PRO A 85 6.59 -22.28 -1.38
N TYR A 86 6.55 -21.26 -2.24
CA TYR A 86 6.47 -19.85 -1.81
C TYR A 86 5.08 -19.51 -1.27
N LEU A 87 4.04 -19.99 -1.92
CA LEU A 87 2.64 -19.76 -1.51
C LEU A 87 2.30 -20.41 -0.16
N GLU A 88 3.03 -21.46 0.25
CA GLU A 88 2.90 -22.05 1.58
C GLU A 88 3.18 -21.07 2.71
N TRP A 89 3.96 -20.01 2.45
CA TRP A 89 4.28 -18.97 3.44
C TRP A 89 3.16 -17.94 3.63
N GLN A 90 2.17 -17.89 2.73
CA GLN A 90 1.01 -17.01 2.91
C GLN A 90 0.26 -17.41 4.19
N SER A 91 0.32 -16.55 5.20
CA SER A 91 -0.06 -16.85 6.57
C SER A 91 -1.56 -17.08 6.73
N ASP A 92 -2.36 -16.36 5.95
CA ASP A 92 -3.81 -16.37 6.02
C ASP A 92 -4.50 -17.24 4.96
N ALA A 93 -3.76 -18.09 4.23
CA ALA A 93 -4.31 -18.86 3.10
C ALA A 93 -5.58 -19.67 3.44
N ALA A 94 -5.65 -20.26 4.65
CA ALA A 94 -6.84 -20.98 5.10
C ALA A 94 -8.06 -20.06 5.27
N TYR A 95 -7.84 -18.86 5.85
CA TYR A 95 -8.89 -17.87 6.03
C TYR A 95 -9.30 -17.21 4.72
N LYS A 96 -8.43 -17.14 3.71
CA LYS A 96 -8.85 -16.76 2.35
C LYS A 96 -9.80 -17.80 1.76
N ALA A 97 -9.54 -19.10 1.97
CA ALA A 97 -10.40 -20.18 1.49
C ALA A 97 -11.77 -20.25 2.21
N ASP A 98 -11.77 -20.03 3.53
CA ASP A 98 -12.97 -20.04 4.37
C ASP A 98 -13.00 -18.79 5.29
N PRO A 99 -13.32 -17.60 4.75
CA PRO A 99 -13.32 -16.37 5.51
C PRO A 99 -14.53 -16.31 6.46
N PRO A 100 -14.42 -15.57 7.58
CA PRO A 100 -15.56 -15.35 8.46
C PRO A 100 -16.68 -14.59 7.71
N ALA A 101 -17.93 -14.83 8.11
CA ALA A 101 -19.12 -14.31 7.42
C ALA A 101 -19.20 -12.77 7.32
N GLY A 102 -18.40 -12.03 8.10
CA GLY A 102 -18.34 -10.57 8.06
C GLY A 102 -17.30 -9.99 7.09
N TYR A 103 -16.58 -10.84 6.34
CA TYR A 103 -15.63 -10.40 5.33
C TYR A 103 -16.35 -10.01 4.03
N ASP A 104 -15.93 -8.92 3.39
CA ASP A 104 -16.62 -8.33 2.24
C ASP A 104 -16.47 -9.19 0.96
N PHE A 105 -15.44 -10.02 0.88
CA PHE A 105 -15.10 -10.80 -0.32
C PHE A 105 -15.41 -12.31 -0.13
N PRO A 106 -15.71 -13.03 -1.23
CA PRO A 106 -16.01 -14.46 -1.16
C PRO A 106 -14.78 -15.29 -0.73
N GLY A 107 -15.04 -16.48 -0.20
CA GLY A 107 -14.00 -17.47 0.02
C GLY A 107 -13.34 -17.89 -1.30
N TYR A 108 -12.02 -17.99 -1.25
CA TYR A 108 -11.14 -18.18 -2.38
C TYR A 108 -9.92 -19.05 -1.99
N ASP A 109 -9.83 -20.25 -2.56
CA ASP A 109 -8.72 -21.18 -2.33
C ASP A 109 -7.64 -21.03 -3.39
N LEU A 110 -6.52 -20.42 -3.00
CA LEU A 110 -5.39 -20.15 -3.89
C LEU A 110 -4.71 -21.42 -4.41
N PHE A 111 -4.69 -22.50 -3.63
CA PHE A 111 -4.04 -23.75 -4.03
C PHE A 111 -4.93 -24.53 -5.01
N ALA A 112 -6.25 -24.50 -4.81
CA ALA A 112 -7.20 -25.04 -5.77
C ALA A 112 -7.14 -24.26 -7.09
N ALA A 113 -7.11 -22.93 -7.04
CA ALA A 113 -6.96 -22.08 -8.22
C ALA A 113 -5.66 -22.37 -8.98
N LEU A 114 -4.52 -22.43 -8.28
CA LEU A 114 -3.23 -22.76 -8.89
C LEU A 114 -3.24 -24.15 -9.53
N SER A 115 -3.88 -25.13 -8.88
CA SER A 115 -4.04 -26.49 -9.43
C SER A 115 -4.86 -26.48 -10.72
N ASN A 116 -5.92 -25.67 -10.78
CA ASN A 116 -6.72 -25.48 -11.99
C ASN A 116 -5.91 -24.83 -13.13
N ILE A 117 -5.07 -23.82 -12.82
CA ILE A 117 -4.15 -23.24 -13.82
C ILE A 117 -3.24 -24.32 -14.40
N ARG A 118 -2.66 -25.17 -13.55
CA ARG A 118 -1.79 -26.27 -13.96
C ARG A 118 -2.52 -27.29 -14.86
N GLU A 119 -3.73 -27.68 -14.47
CA GLU A 119 -4.55 -28.62 -15.25
C GLU A 119 -4.90 -28.05 -16.63
N ASN A 120 -5.27 -26.77 -16.69
CA ASN A 120 -5.57 -26.07 -17.94
C ASN A 120 -4.35 -25.97 -18.87
N LEU A 121 -3.14 -25.80 -18.32
CA LEU A 121 -1.90 -25.87 -19.11
C LEU A 121 -1.70 -27.27 -19.71
N VAL A 122 -1.84 -28.33 -18.91
CA VAL A 122 -1.70 -29.72 -19.38
C VAL A 122 -2.71 -30.03 -20.49
N ASN A 123 -3.94 -29.54 -20.35
CA ASN A 123 -5.07 -29.78 -21.25
C ASN A 123 -5.14 -28.81 -22.45
N ASP A 124 -4.12 -27.99 -22.70
CA ASP A 124 -4.04 -27.07 -23.84
C ASP A 124 -5.19 -26.05 -23.91
N VAL A 125 -5.67 -25.59 -22.74
CA VAL A 125 -6.77 -24.62 -22.64
C VAL A 125 -6.33 -23.21 -23.03
N TYR A 126 -5.07 -22.83 -22.73
CA TYR A 126 -4.57 -21.47 -22.99
C TYR A 126 -4.02 -21.32 -24.41
N PRO A 127 -4.56 -20.41 -25.24
CA PRO A 127 -4.11 -20.22 -26.63
C PRO A 127 -2.74 -19.54 -26.78
N GLY A 128 -2.18 -18.96 -25.71
CA GLY A 128 -0.93 -18.22 -25.73
C GLY A 128 -0.48 -17.83 -24.32
N GLU A 129 0.73 -17.27 -24.20
CA GLU A 129 1.32 -16.89 -22.90
C GLU A 129 0.47 -15.83 -22.18
N TYR A 130 -0.15 -14.92 -22.92
CA TYR A 130 -1.02 -13.88 -22.34
C TYR A 130 -2.22 -14.48 -21.63
N ALA A 131 -2.92 -15.43 -22.27
CA ALA A 131 -4.09 -16.07 -21.67
C ALA A 131 -3.71 -16.85 -20.39
N PHE A 132 -2.56 -17.53 -20.39
CA PHE A 132 -2.03 -18.20 -19.21
C PHE A 132 -1.71 -17.20 -18.09
N GLN A 133 -0.92 -16.16 -18.35
CA GLN A 133 -0.49 -15.24 -17.29
C GLN A 133 -1.63 -14.32 -16.80
N SER A 134 -2.58 -13.96 -17.66
CA SER A 134 -3.81 -13.26 -17.27
C SER A 134 -4.66 -14.13 -16.35
N ALA A 135 -4.86 -15.42 -16.69
CA ALA A 135 -5.55 -16.36 -15.79
C ALA A 135 -4.80 -16.56 -14.47
N LEU A 136 -3.47 -16.72 -14.50
CA LEU A 136 -2.67 -16.80 -13.30
C LEU A 136 -2.86 -15.56 -12.41
N TYR A 137 -2.84 -14.36 -12.99
CA TYR A 137 -3.04 -13.14 -12.22
C TYR A 137 -4.47 -13.00 -11.68
N GLU A 138 -5.48 -13.13 -12.54
CA GLU A 138 -6.89 -12.86 -12.23
C GLU A 138 -7.57 -13.99 -11.45
N GLU A 139 -7.07 -15.23 -11.53
CA GLU A 139 -7.63 -16.38 -10.81
C GLU A 139 -6.79 -16.79 -9.61
N VAL A 140 -5.47 -16.47 -9.56
CA VAL A 140 -4.59 -16.84 -8.43
C VAL A 140 -4.34 -15.69 -7.45
N PHE A 141 -3.97 -14.50 -7.96
CA PHE A 141 -3.47 -13.42 -7.11
C PHE A 141 -4.49 -12.28 -6.89
N GLY A 142 -5.23 -11.91 -7.92
CA GLY A 142 -6.26 -10.86 -7.89
C GLY A 142 -7.34 -11.07 -6.81
N PRO A 143 -7.93 -12.27 -6.69
CA PRO A 143 -8.95 -12.58 -5.68
C PRO A 143 -8.43 -12.62 -4.24
N GLY A 144 -7.12 -12.46 -4.02
CA GLY A 144 -6.52 -12.51 -2.70
C GLY A 144 -6.82 -11.31 -1.79
N HIS A 145 -7.20 -10.16 -2.37
CA HIS A 145 -7.59 -8.93 -1.66
C HIS A 145 -6.59 -8.52 -0.57
N ASP A 146 -5.30 -8.51 -0.97
CA ASP A 146 -4.18 -8.47 -0.03
C ASP A 146 -2.95 -7.77 -0.65
N GLY A 147 -2.62 -6.59 -0.09
CA GLY A 147 -1.46 -5.77 -0.40
C GLY A 147 -0.09 -6.43 -0.30
N HIS A 148 0.04 -7.53 0.44
CA HIS A 148 1.28 -8.30 0.60
C HIS A 148 1.31 -9.57 -0.24
N PHE A 149 0.18 -9.98 -0.81
CA PHE A 149 0.09 -11.12 -1.71
C PHE A 149 0.20 -10.68 -3.17
N VAL A 150 1.39 -10.87 -3.75
CA VAL A 150 1.71 -10.37 -5.10
C VAL A 150 2.48 -11.41 -5.90
N TYR A 151 2.09 -11.54 -7.16
CA TYR A 151 2.94 -12.08 -8.22
C TYR A 151 2.61 -11.34 -9.52
N TYR A 152 3.59 -10.60 -10.04
CA TYR A 152 3.47 -9.86 -11.29
C TYR A 152 4.23 -10.60 -12.39
N PRO A 153 3.55 -11.47 -13.16
CA PRO A 153 4.22 -12.31 -14.13
C PRO A 153 4.74 -11.48 -15.30
N ASP A 154 5.88 -11.90 -15.85
CA ASP A 154 6.69 -11.07 -16.74
C ASP A 154 5.99 -10.58 -18.00
N LEU A 155 5.35 -11.45 -18.79
CA LEU A 155 4.67 -11.07 -20.03
C LEU A 155 3.57 -10.04 -19.75
N LEU A 156 2.77 -10.30 -18.72
CA LEU A 156 1.62 -9.47 -18.37
C LEU A 156 2.04 -8.07 -17.92
N THR A 157 3.16 -7.97 -17.19
CA THR A 157 3.47 -6.76 -16.40
C THR A 157 4.73 -6.01 -16.84
N ALA A 158 5.63 -6.63 -17.60
CA ALA A 158 6.91 -6.03 -17.96
C ALA A 158 6.77 -4.81 -18.86
N VAL A 159 5.94 -4.92 -19.90
CA VAL A 159 5.94 -3.96 -21.01
C VAL A 159 4.77 -3.00 -20.93
N PHE A 160 3.55 -3.51 -20.75
CA PHE A 160 2.32 -2.72 -20.89
C PHE A 160 1.64 -2.43 -19.56
N GLU A 161 1.10 -1.22 -19.43
CA GLU A 161 0.13 -0.84 -18.40
C GLU A 161 -1.06 -0.18 -19.05
N TRP A 162 -2.26 -0.64 -18.73
CA TRP A 162 -3.50 -0.10 -19.30
C TRP A 162 -3.85 1.25 -18.65
N THR A 163 -4.22 2.22 -19.49
CA THR A 163 -4.55 3.58 -19.05
C THR A 163 -5.76 4.13 -19.81
N ARG A 164 -6.48 5.05 -19.16
CA ARG A 164 -7.57 5.85 -19.73
C ARG A 164 -7.23 7.33 -19.72
N GLU A 165 -7.80 8.05 -20.68
CA GLU A 165 -7.57 9.49 -20.81
C GLU A 165 -8.26 10.35 -19.74
N ARG A 166 -9.24 9.82 -19.01
CA ARG A 166 -10.04 10.57 -18.03
C ARG A 166 -9.88 9.98 -16.64
N ALA A 167 -9.93 10.85 -15.64
CA ALA A 167 -10.02 10.49 -14.24
C ALA A 167 -11.42 10.82 -13.70
N LEU A 168 -11.76 10.23 -12.55
CA LEU A 168 -13.06 10.41 -11.92
C LEU A 168 -12.90 10.98 -10.51
N VAL A 169 -13.95 11.64 -10.02
CA VAL A 169 -14.13 11.98 -8.61
C VAL A 169 -15.49 11.49 -8.14
N SER A 170 -15.58 11.14 -6.86
CA SER A 170 -16.83 10.79 -6.18
C SER A 170 -17.13 11.91 -5.18
N ILE A 171 -18.14 12.75 -5.44
CA ILE A 171 -18.40 13.94 -4.62
C ILE A 171 -19.85 14.04 -4.17
N SER A 172 -20.06 14.41 -2.91
CA SER A 172 -21.36 14.86 -2.40
C SER A 172 -21.52 16.36 -2.66
N GLU A 173 -22.56 16.74 -3.40
CA GLU A 173 -22.79 18.14 -3.78
C GLU A 173 -23.20 19.03 -2.60
N ASN A 174 -23.67 18.45 -1.50
CA ASN A 174 -24.09 19.16 -0.30
C ASN A 174 -23.40 18.65 0.98
N GLY A 175 -22.43 17.74 0.85
CA GLY A 175 -21.70 17.11 1.96
C GLY A 175 -22.48 16.10 2.79
N SER A 176 -23.71 15.73 2.42
CA SER A 176 -24.58 14.81 3.19
C SER A 176 -25.36 13.80 2.35
N SER A 177 -25.75 14.16 1.13
CA SER A 177 -26.30 13.21 0.16
C SER A 177 -25.23 12.23 -0.30
N LEU A 178 -25.66 11.04 -0.72
CA LEU A 178 -24.79 10.07 -1.37
C LEU A 178 -23.99 10.72 -2.53
N PRO A 179 -22.71 10.40 -2.67
CA PRO A 179 -21.86 11.03 -3.66
C PRO A 179 -22.24 10.62 -5.08
N VAL A 180 -22.04 11.53 -6.02
CA VAL A 180 -22.16 11.29 -7.46
C VAL A 180 -20.78 11.21 -8.10
N ILE A 181 -20.65 10.42 -9.16
CA ILE A 181 -19.42 10.29 -9.93
C ILE A 181 -19.37 11.40 -10.98
N LYS A 182 -18.24 12.10 -11.12
CA LYS A 182 -18.00 13.10 -12.17
C LYS A 182 -16.62 12.93 -12.79
N ILE A 183 -16.41 13.45 -13.99
CA ILE A 183 -15.08 13.51 -14.60
C ILE A 183 -14.24 14.56 -13.88
N TYR A 184 -13.08 14.14 -13.36
CA TYR A 184 -12.17 15.01 -12.61
C TYR A 184 -11.78 16.26 -13.41
N GLU A 185 -11.38 16.08 -14.67
CA GLU A 185 -10.98 17.16 -15.56
C GLU A 185 -12.07 18.22 -15.76
N GLU A 186 -13.36 17.82 -15.79
CA GLU A 186 -14.49 18.76 -15.90
C GLU A 186 -14.78 19.47 -14.58
N VAL A 187 -14.64 18.76 -13.45
CA VAL A 187 -14.84 19.34 -12.11
C VAL A 187 -13.83 20.44 -11.82
N ILE A 188 -12.56 20.28 -12.24
CA ILE A 188 -11.53 21.30 -11.99
C ILE A 188 -11.55 22.46 -13.00
N SER A 189 -12.11 22.26 -14.19
CA SER A 189 -12.08 23.28 -15.26
C SER A 189 -13.39 24.05 -15.42
N THR A 190 -14.54 23.37 -15.26
CA THR A 190 -15.89 23.92 -15.44
C THR A 190 -16.87 23.30 -14.43
N PRO A 191 -16.69 23.53 -13.12
CA PRO A 191 -17.44 22.84 -12.07
C PRO A 191 -18.96 23.04 -12.15
N GLU A 192 -19.41 24.20 -12.62
CA GLU A 192 -20.83 24.55 -12.73
C GLU A 192 -21.58 23.72 -13.78
N THR A 193 -20.85 23.16 -14.75
CA THR A 193 -21.42 22.39 -15.87
C THR A 193 -21.02 20.91 -15.84
N ALA A 194 -20.18 20.49 -14.90
CA ALA A 194 -19.74 19.10 -14.77
C ALA A 194 -20.92 18.17 -14.44
N SER A 195 -21.27 17.31 -15.41
CA SER A 195 -22.42 16.41 -15.29
C SER A 195 -22.04 15.11 -14.57
N ALA A 196 -23.00 14.53 -13.85
CA ALA A 196 -22.81 13.24 -13.21
C ALA A 196 -22.70 12.12 -14.27
N VAL A 197 -21.76 11.23 -14.06
CA VAL A 197 -21.55 10.01 -14.85
C VAL A 197 -22.56 8.98 -14.39
N LYS A 198 -23.41 8.54 -15.33
CA LYS A 198 -24.47 7.58 -15.09
C LYS A 198 -24.04 6.16 -15.43
N LEU A 199 -23.50 5.99 -16.63
CA LEU A 199 -23.07 4.69 -17.13
C LEU A 199 -21.62 4.73 -17.59
N ILE A 200 -20.91 3.64 -17.36
CA ILE A 200 -19.61 3.35 -17.96
C ILE A 200 -19.77 2.04 -18.72
N ASN A 201 -19.50 2.07 -20.03
CA ASN A 201 -19.70 0.94 -20.95
C ASN A 201 -21.11 0.32 -20.87
N GLY A 202 -22.14 1.17 -20.67
CA GLY A 202 -23.54 0.76 -20.57
C GLY A 202 -23.95 0.14 -19.22
N ILE A 203 -23.02 0.03 -18.26
CA ILE A 203 -23.27 -0.46 -16.90
C ILE A 203 -23.36 0.76 -15.97
N ASP A 204 -24.20 0.68 -14.92
CA ASP A 204 -24.22 1.69 -13.86
C ASP A 204 -22.79 2.03 -13.39
N ALA A 205 -22.47 3.31 -13.32
CA ALA A 205 -21.10 3.75 -13.13
C ALA A 205 -20.50 3.27 -11.79
N ALA A 206 -21.27 3.29 -10.70
CA ALA A 206 -20.78 2.80 -9.41
C ALA A 206 -20.55 1.30 -9.46
N LYS A 207 -21.47 0.55 -10.06
CA LYS A 207 -21.34 -0.90 -10.23
C LYS A 207 -20.15 -1.28 -11.11
N TYR A 208 -19.94 -0.59 -12.23
CA TYR A 208 -18.80 -0.81 -13.12
C TYR A 208 -17.46 -0.63 -12.38
N LEU A 209 -17.35 0.43 -11.58
CA LEU A 209 -16.11 0.74 -10.84
C LEU A 209 -15.86 -0.29 -9.73
N GLU A 210 -16.90 -0.66 -8.97
CA GLU A 210 -16.85 -1.74 -7.97
C GLU A 210 -16.40 -3.06 -8.61
N ASP A 211 -17.06 -3.50 -9.67
CA ASP A 211 -16.73 -4.74 -10.37
C ASP A 211 -15.33 -4.72 -10.98
N THR A 212 -14.88 -3.56 -11.45
CA THR A 212 -13.54 -3.41 -12.03
C THR A 212 -12.48 -3.55 -10.95
N VAL A 213 -12.60 -2.78 -9.86
CA VAL A 213 -11.57 -2.77 -8.81
C VAL A 213 -11.52 -4.09 -8.07
N ASN A 214 -12.66 -4.74 -7.83
CA ASN A 214 -12.74 -5.99 -7.10
C ASN A 214 -12.22 -7.22 -7.87
N LYS A 215 -11.79 -7.11 -9.12
CA LYS A 215 -11.06 -8.20 -9.80
C LYS A 215 -9.66 -8.41 -9.25
N ALA A 216 -9.00 -7.31 -8.88
CA ALA A 216 -7.64 -7.31 -8.38
C ALA A 216 -7.42 -6.00 -7.61
N ASN A 217 -7.95 -5.92 -6.39
CA ASN A 217 -7.62 -4.83 -5.48
C ASN A 217 -6.68 -5.36 -4.39
N TRP A 218 -5.94 -4.44 -3.79
CA TRP A 218 -4.99 -4.74 -2.71
C TRP A 218 -5.57 -4.47 -1.32
N ASN A 219 -6.80 -3.93 -1.28
CA ASN A 219 -7.54 -3.62 -0.07
C ASN A 219 -8.30 -4.86 0.42
N ARG A 220 -8.66 -4.86 1.70
CA ARG A 220 -9.42 -5.94 2.34
C ARG A 220 -10.91 -5.64 2.47
N ASP A 221 -11.36 -4.43 2.11
CA ASP A 221 -12.76 -4.04 2.10
C ASP A 221 -13.16 -3.34 0.80
N ALA A 222 -14.45 -3.45 0.45
CA ALA A 222 -14.95 -2.98 -0.83
C ALA A 222 -15.07 -1.44 -0.93
N ASN A 223 -15.23 -0.73 0.20
CA ASN A 223 -15.35 0.73 0.20
C ASN A 223 -14.00 1.39 -0.09
N SER A 224 -12.93 0.90 0.53
CA SER A 224 -11.57 1.39 0.29
C SER A 224 -11.07 1.02 -1.09
N ALA A 225 -11.40 -0.19 -1.57
CA ALA A 225 -11.18 -0.57 -2.96
C ALA A 225 -11.89 0.42 -3.91
N TYR A 226 -13.16 0.74 -3.66
CA TYR A 226 -13.90 1.70 -4.46
C TYR A 226 -13.27 3.11 -4.46
N ASN A 227 -12.83 3.62 -3.29
CA ASN A 227 -12.14 4.91 -3.18
C ASN A 227 -10.93 5.03 -4.10
N SER A 228 -10.14 3.95 -4.22
CA SER A 228 -8.92 3.95 -5.03
C SER A 228 -9.16 4.21 -6.54
N MET A 229 -10.40 4.06 -7.02
CA MET A 229 -10.75 4.36 -8.42
C MET A 229 -10.76 5.86 -8.73
N PHE A 230 -10.84 6.72 -7.71
CA PHE A 230 -11.04 8.16 -7.85
C PHE A 230 -9.76 8.95 -7.63
N PHE A 231 -9.74 10.16 -8.19
CA PHE A 231 -8.73 11.15 -7.87
C PHE A 231 -8.90 11.62 -6.42
N GLU A 232 -7.79 11.62 -5.69
CA GLU A 232 -7.66 12.24 -4.39
C GLU A 232 -6.39 13.10 -4.34
N LYS A 233 -6.45 14.23 -3.63
CA LYS A 233 -5.32 15.15 -3.53
C LYS A 233 -4.12 14.52 -2.84
N SER A 234 -4.38 13.75 -1.78
CA SER A 234 -3.41 12.93 -1.05
C SER A 234 -2.67 11.97 -1.99
N GLY A 235 -3.36 11.40 -2.99
CA GLY A 235 -2.77 10.50 -3.99
C GLY A 235 -1.60 11.14 -4.72
N VAL A 236 -1.74 12.40 -5.15
CA VAL A 236 -0.66 13.14 -5.82
C VAL A 236 0.52 13.41 -4.88
N ALA A 237 0.25 13.70 -3.61
CA ALA A 237 1.29 13.94 -2.61
C ALA A 237 2.09 12.68 -2.26
N ALA A 238 1.44 11.52 -2.26
CA ALA A 238 2.06 10.21 -2.06
C ALA A 238 2.74 9.63 -3.32
N GLY A 239 2.82 10.40 -4.41
CA GLY A 239 3.42 9.95 -5.67
C GLY A 239 2.52 9.06 -6.54
N GLY A 240 1.24 8.95 -6.17
CA GLY A 240 0.19 8.27 -6.93
C GLY A 240 -0.34 9.07 -8.13
N GLY A 241 -1.20 8.40 -8.90
CA GLY A 241 -1.84 8.96 -10.09
C GLY A 241 -3.18 9.63 -9.82
N LYS A 242 -3.99 9.80 -10.88
CA LYS A 242 -5.33 10.38 -10.79
C LYS A 242 -6.43 9.34 -10.46
N GLY A 243 -6.11 8.37 -9.62
CA GLY A 243 -6.97 7.21 -9.32
C GLY A 243 -6.88 6.08 -10.35
N TYR A 244 -7.20 4.87 -9.89
CA TYR A 244 -7.06 3.61 -10.65
C TYR A 244 -8.01 3.49 -11.85
N PHE A 245 -9.06 4.30 -11.93
CA PHE A 245 -9.85 4.38 -13.15
C PHE A 245 -9.00 4.86 -14.34
N SER A 246 -8.17 5.88 -14.11
CA SER A 246 -7.32 6.46 -15.15
C SER A 246 -6.06 5.62 -15.38
N SER A 247 -5.35 5.26 -14.30
CA SER A 247 -4.08 4.51 -14.39
C SER A 247 -3.61 4.03 -13.03
N GLY A 248 -2.72 3.03 -13.01
CA GLY A 248 -2.14 2.53 -11.77
C GLY A 248 -3.04 1.52 -11.07
N GLY A 249 -2.65 1.12 -9.87
CA GLY A 249 -3.34 0.06 -9.13
C GLY A 249 -3.21 -1.29 -9.80
N ARG A 250 -3.57 -2.34 -9.09
CA ARG A 250 -3.48 -3.73 -9.57
C ARG A 250 -4.30 -4.00 -10.84
N VAL A 251 -5.41 -3.28 -11.04
CA VAL A 251 -6.21 -3.35 -12.27
C VAL A 251 -5.51 -2.82 -13.53
N ARG A 252 -4.34 -2.17 -13.42
CA ARG A 252 -3.54 -1.70 -14.56
C ARG A 252 -3.03 -2.81 -15.47
N TYR A 253 -3.08 -4.07 -15.01
CA TYR A 253 -2.68 -5.25 -15.78
C TYR A 253 -3.86 -6.01 -16.41
N ILE A 254 -5.10 -5.64 -16.07
CA ILE A 254 -6.32 -6.25 -16.61
C ILE A 254 -6.79 -5.43 -17.82
N TYR A 255 -6.89 -6.06 -18.99
CA TYR A 255 -7.34 -5.39 -20.21
C TYR A 255 -8.83 -5.05 -20.14
N GLN A 256 -9.16 -3.77 -20.31
CA GLN A 256 -10.53 -3.25 -20.13
C GLN A 256 -11.16 -2.80 -21.45
N GLY A 257 -10.73 -3.39 -22.57
CA GLY A 257 -11.24 -3.11 -23.91
C GLY A 257 -10.55 -1.94 -24.62
N PRO A 258 -10.87 -1.73 -25.91
CA PRO A 258 -10.22 -0.70 -26.74
C PRO A 258 -10.69 0.71 -26.42
N ASN A 259 -11.91 0.87 -25.92
CA ASN A 259 -12.53 2.16 -25.62
C ASN A 259 -13.24 2.11 -24.27
N THR A 260 -13.47 3.28 -23.68
CA THR A 260 -14.36 3.49 -22.54
C THR A 260 -15.45 4.47 -22.95
N THR A 261 -16.71 4.04 -22.91
CA THR A 261 -17.87 4.89 -23.18
C THR A 261 -18.46 5.40 -21.87
N ILE A 262 -18.67 6.70 -21.76
CA ILE A 262 -19.28 7.37 -20.60
C ILE A 262 -20.60 8.01 -21.03
N THR A 263 -21.69 7.60 -20.38
CA THR A 263 -23.02 8.21 -20.53
C THR A 263 -23.32 9.06 -19.30
N PHE A 264 -23.72 10.32 -19.49
CA PHE A 264 -23.97 11.28 -18.42
C PHE A 264 -25.46 11.40 -18.10
N GLU A 265 -25.81 11.93 -16.92
CA GLU A 265 -27.21 12.16 -16.51
C GLU A 265 -27.94 13.20 -17.38
N ASN A 266 -27.21 14.09 -18.06
CA ASN A 266 -27.81 15.02 -19.04
C ASN A 266 -28.19 14.34 -20.38
N GLY A 267 -27.91 13.03 -20.54
CA GLY A 267 -28.21 12.23 -21.74
C GLY A 267 -27.12 12.27 -22.81
N THR A 268 -26.02 12.99 -22.64
CA THR A 268 -24.88 12.96 -23.57
C THR A 268 -24.05 11.70 -23.35
N GLU A 269 -23.35 11.27 -24.41
CA GLU A 269 -22.46 10.11 -24.38
C GLU A 269 -21.16 10.44 -25.13
N VAL A 270 -20.04 10.01 -24.56
CA VAL A 270 -18.70 10.20 -25.15
C VAL A 270 -17.90 8.91 -25.02
N ALA A 271 -17.19 8.53 -26.08
CA ALA A 271 -16.26 7.41 -26.07
C ALA A 271 -14.81 7.91 -26.13
N PHE A 272 -13.96 7.33 -25.29
CA PHE A 272 -12.53 7.61 -25.22
C PHE A 272 -11.72 6.37 -25.58
N GLU A 273 -10.64 6.54 -26.34
CA GLU A 273 -9.72 5.44 -26.66
C GLU A 273 -8.88 5.08 -25.42
N ASN A 274 -8.84 3.79 -25.09
CA ASN A 274 -7.95 3.29 -24.06
C ASN A 274 -6.56 3.08 -24.64
N HIS A 275 -5.54 3.30 -23.82
CA HIS A 275 -4.14 3.23 -24.22
C HIS A 275 -3.35 2.24 -23.37
N ALA A 276 -2.19 1.83 -23.87
CA ALA A 276 -1.17 1.12 -23.11
C ALA A 276 0.11 1.96 -23.03
N ARG A 277 0.60 2.21 -21.81
CA ARG A 277 1.94 2.76 -21.58
C ARG A 277 2.98 1.68 -21.86
N VAL A 278 4.05 2.03 -22.58
CA VAL A 278 5.13 1.11 -22.93
C VAL A 278 6.37 1.40 -22.08
N LYS A 279 6.61 0.57 -21.07
CA LYS A 279 7.64 0.79 -20.03
C LYS A 279 9.05 0.35 -20.41
N LYS A 280 9.18 -0.53 -21.41
CA LYS A 280 10.44 -1.18 -21.76
C LYS A 280 10.84 -0.89 -23.21
N ASP A 281 12.13 -1.00 -23.47
CA ASP A 281 12.70 -0.93 -24.81
C ASP A 281 12.21 -2.10 -25.66
N LEU A 282 11.60 -1.79 -26.81
CA LEU A 282 11.07 -2.78 -27.77
C LEU A 282 12.00 -3.04 -28.97
N THR A 283 13.24 -2.56 -28.94
CA THR A 283 14.25 -2.86 -29.96
C THR A 283 14.41 -4.38 -30.12
N GLY A 284 14.30 -4.86 -31.37
CA GLY A 284 14.40 -6.29 -31.69
C GLY A 284 13.11 -7.09 -31.47
N VAL A 285 12.03 -6.47 -31.01
CA VAL A 285 10.70 -7.09 -30.96
C VAL A 285 10.03 -6.90 -32.32
N VAL A 286 9.90 -7.98 -33.07
CA VAL A 286 9.35 -7.99 -34.44
C VAL A 286 8.16 -8.95 -34.60
N ASP A 287 7.91 -9.77 -33.58
CA ASP A 287 6.79 -10.70 -33.49
C ASP A 287 6.55 -11.18 -32.06
N GLY A 288 5.44 -11.90 -31.84
CA GLY A 288 5.15 -12.53 -30.54
C GLY A 288 6.27 -13.46 -30.03
N PRO A 289 6.88 -14.33 -30.85
CA PRO A 289 8.04 -15.14 -30.45
C PRO A 289 9.26 -14.32 -29.98
N SER A 290 9.61 -13.23 -30.66
CA SER A 290 10.71 -12.36 -30.22
C SER A 290 10.35 -11.56 -28.96
N PHE A 291 9.08 -11.23 -28.75
CA PHE A 291 8.59 -10.70 -27.47
C PHE A 291 8.82 -11.71 -26.34
N TYR A 292 8.38 -12.97 -26.51
CA TYR A 292 8.59 -14.03 -25.53
C TYR A 292 10.07 -14.20 -25.19
N ALA A 293 10.92 -14.32 -26.22
CA ALA A 293 12.35 -14.53 -26.05
C ALA A 293 13.04 -13.38 -25.29
N LYS A 294 12.53 -12.14 -25.42
CA LYS A 294 13.10 -10.96 -24.78
C LYS A 294 12.62 -10.76 -23.35
N PHE A 295 11.34 -11.02 -23.06
CA PHE A 295 10.73 -10.63 -21.79
C PHE A 295 10.33 -11.80 -20.89
N CYS A 296 10.18 -13.02 -21.44
CA CYS A 296 9.75 -14.22 -20.70
C CYS A 296 10.89 -15.22 -20.46
N ASN A 297 12.12 -14.81 -20.75
CA ASN A 297 13.31 -15.66 -20.62
C ASN A 297 13.87 -15.56 -19.19
N PRO A 298 13.81 -16.64 -18.38
CA PRO A 298 14.30 -16.60 -17.01
C PRO A 298 15.82 -16.44 -16.89
N GLN A 299 16.60 -16.76 -17.93
CA GLN A 299 18.04 -16.48 -17.94
C GLN A 299 18.35 -14.98 -18.17
N SER A 300 17.38 -14.23 -18.69
CA SER A 300 17.45 -12.77 -18.85
C SER A 300 16.16 -12.09 -18.35
N PRO A 301 15.90 -12.11 -17.02
CA PRO A 301 14.65 -11.64 -16.44
C PRO A 301 14.35 -10.18 -16.79
N ALA A 302 13.08 -9.88 -17.08
CA ALA A 302 12.61 -8.52 -17.33
C ALA A 302 12.78 -7.57 -16.12
N SER A 303 12.91 -8.13 -14.92
CA SER A 303 13.17 -7.42 -13.66
C SER A 303 14.58 -6.80 -13.59
N LYS A 304 15.59 -7.35 -14.30
CA LYS A 304 16.99 -6.87 -14.26
C LYS A 304 17.25 -5.53 -14.95
N THR A 305 16.21 -4.83 -15.43
CA THR A 305 16.38 -3.42 -15.82
C THR A 305 16.41 -2.60 -14.54
N PRO A 306 17.43 -1.78 -14.28
CA PRO A 306 17.47 -0.96 -13.07
C PRO A 306 16.15 -0.20 -12.93
N ALA A 307 15.48 -0.32 -11.79
CA ALA A 307 14.60 0.76 -11.36
C ALA A 307 15.47 2.01 -11.43
N GLY A 308 15.03 3.01 -12.21
CA GLY A 308 15.74 4.28 -12.27
C GLY A 308 15.91 4.75 -10.84
N THR A 309 17.16 4.78 -10.37
CA THR A 309 17.50 5.31 -9.06
C THR A 309 16.99 6.73 -9.07
N ILE A 310 15.93 7.00 -8.30
CA ILE A 310 15.62 8.38 -7.93
C ILE A 310 16.75 8.75 -6.99
N THR A 311 17.81 9.33 -7.55
CA THR A 311 18.84 9.99 -6.76
C THR A 311 18.14 11.07 -5.92
N PRO A 312 18.21 11.02 -4.58
CA PRO A 312 17.76 12.13 -3.77
C PRO A 312 18.61 13.33 -4.16
N ASN A 313 17.98 14.33 -4.75
CA ASN A 313 18.67 15.56 -5.12
C ASN A 313 18.92 16.33 -3.81
N ALA A 314 20.13 16.22 -3.26
CA ALA A 314 20.48 16.65 -1.90
C ALA A 314 20.58 18.18 -1.69
N THR A 315 19.90 19.00 -2.49
CA THR A 315 19.91 20.48 -2.36
C THR A 315 18.59 21.14 -2.80
N ALA A 316 17.47 20.43 -2.73
CA ALA A 316 16.15 21.05 -2.93
C ALA A 316 15.70 21.82 -1.67
N PRO A 317 14.97 22.95 -1.80
CA PRO A 317 14.22 23.51 -0.68
C PRO A 317 13.28 22.45 -0.07
N ALA A 318 12.93 22.61 1.21
CA ALA A 318 12.07 21.68 1.94
C ALA A 318 10.90 21.19 1.07
N PRO A 319 10.68 19.87 0.92
CA PRO A 319 9.71 19.36 -0.02
C PRO A 319 8.31 19.82 0.40
N VAL A 320 7.73 20.73 -0.38
CA VAL A 320 6.30 21.01 -0.28
C VAL A 320 5.60 19.84 -0.96
N LEU A 321 4.86 19.05 -0.19
CA LEU A 321 4.05 17.97 -0.72
C LEU A 321 3.13 18.52 -1.82
N PRO A 322 3.08 17.92 -3.02
CA PRO A 322 2.27 18.41 -4.13
C PRO A 322 0.83 18.71 -3.74
N GLY A 323 0.51 20.01 -3.76
CA GLY A 323 -0.84 20.50 -3.49
C GLY A 323 -1.27 20.54 -2.02
N TYR A 324 -0.33 20.39 -1.10
CA TYR A 324 -0.48 20.72 0.32
C TYR A 324 0.01 22.15 0.57
N PRO A 325 -0.43 22.81 1.66
CA PRO A 325 0.12 24.10 2.05
C PRO A 325 1.61 23.99 2.41
N ALA A 326 2.27 25.13 2.63
CA ALA A 326 3.64 25.14 3.13
C ALA A 326 3.69 24.53 4.55
N PRO A 327 4.52 23.51 4.82
CA PRO A 327 4.61 22.91 6.14
C PRO A 327 5.35 23.82 7.12
N VAL A 328 4.97 23.74 8.40
CA VAL A 328 5.71 24.33 9.53
C VAL A 328 7.04 23.59 9.72
N ILE A 329 7.01 22.26 9.55
CA ILE A 329 8.17 21.38 9.61
C ILE A 329 7.91 20.17 8.71
N VAL A 330 8.96 19.62 8.11
CA VAL A 330 8.87 18.47 7.20
C VAL A 330 10.19 17.69 7.20
N THR A 331 10.12 16.37 7.04
CA THR A 331 11.31 15.54 6.81
C THR A 331 11.90 15.78 5.44
N SER A 332 13.20 15.48 5.26
CA SER A 332 13.91 15.68 3.99
C SER A 332 13.30 14.93 2.80
N ASP A 333 12.60 13.83 3.05
CA ASP A 333 11.88 12.99 2.09
C ASP A 333 10.38 13.30 1.97
N GLY A 334 9.84 14.21 2.79
CA GLY A 334 8.42 14.57 2.81
C GLY A 334 7.49 13.56 3.49
N VAL A 335 8.03 12.49 4.09
CA VAL A 335 7.23 11.42 4.72
C VAL A 335 6.42 11.93 5.92
N VAL A 336 7.00 12.82 6.73
CA VAL A 336 6.29 13.51 7.83
C VAL A 336 6.25 15.00 7.54
N SER A 337 5.06 15.57 7.60
CA SER A 337 4.85 17.01 7.46
C SER A 337 3.86 17.53 8.50
N GLY A 338 4.19 18.67 9.11
CA GLY A 338 3.40 19.29 10.15
C GLY A 338 2.81 20.64 9.72
N TYR A 339 1.55 20.87 10.04
CA TYR A 339 0.79 22.05 9.64
C TYR A 339 -0.01 22.65 10.79
N PHE A 340 -0.29 23.95 10.70
CA PHE A 340 -1.28 24.61 11.54
C PHE A 340 -2.51 24.89 10.70
N LEU A 341 -3.66 24.42 11.16
CA LEU A 341 -4.90 24.62 10.42
C LEU A 341 -5.32 26.09 10.53
N GLU A 342 -5.66 26.68 9.38
CA GLU A 342 -6.14 28.05 9.28
C GLU A 342 -7.66 28.09 9.05
N GLY A 343 -8.32 29.13 9.54
CA GLY A 343 -9.76 29.34 9.41
C GLY A 343 -10.45 29.50 10.77
N GLU A 344 -11.57 30.21 10.76
CA GLU A 344 -12.36 30.50 11.97
C GLU A 344 -12.81 29.19 12.64
N GLY A 345 -12.48 29.04 13.93
CA GLY A 345 -12.85 27.87 14.73
C GLY A 345 -11.88 26.69 14.65
N PHE A 346 -10.71 26.86 14.01
CA PHE A 346 -9.65 25.86 13.87
C PHE A 346 -8.28 26.34 14.38
N GLU A 347 -8.24 27.50 15.05
CA GLU A 347 -7.00 28.14 15.50
C GLU A 347 -6.21 27.29 16.51
N ASP A 348 -6.86 26.34 17.18
CA ASP A 348 -6.27 25.42 18.14
C ASP A 348 -5.94 24.03 17.56
N VAL A 349 -6.04 23.85 16.23
CA VAL A 349 -5.81 22.58 15.53
C VAL A 349 -4.45 22.57 14.82
N ALA A 350 -3.66 21.52 15.08
CA ALA A 350 -2.49 21.13 14.31
C ALA A 350 -2.81 19.88 13.48
N VAL A 351 -2.10 19.70 12.36
CA VAL A 351 -2.21 18.50 11.51
C VAL A 351 -0.82 17.91 11.30
N VAL A 352 -0.67 16.61 11.53
CA VAL A 352 0.50 15.83 11.10
C VAL A 352 0.07 14.90 9.98
N ALA A 353 0.66 15.04 8.80
CA ALA A 353 0.43 14.14 7.67
C ALA A 353 1.60 13.17 7.52
N LEU A 354 1.26 11.88 7.41
CA LEU A 354 2.22 10.79 7.22
C LEU A 354 1.88 10.07 5.92
N THR A 355 2.65 10.31 4.87
CA THR A 355 2.44 9.66 3.56
C THR A 355 2.96 8.23 3.51
N ALA A 356 3.85 7.85 4.45
CA ALA A 356 4.35 6.50 4.66
C ALA A 356 4.88 6.32 6.09
N PHE A 357 5.20 5.09 6.47
CA PHE A 357 6.11 4.76 7.57
C PHE A 357 7.48 4.29 7.05
N GLU A 358 7.73 4.40 5.75
CA GLU A 358 9.02 4.12 5.12
C GLU A 358 9.74 5.46 4.92
N SER A 359 10.63 5.81 5.84
CA SER A 359 11.40 7.05 5.79
C SER A 359 12.83 6.81 5.32
N ALA A 360 13.45 7.82 4.71
CA ALA A 360 14.86 7.81 4.36
C ALA A 360 15.77 7.79 5.61
N SER A 361 15.26 8.27 6.75
CA SER A 361 15.98 8.28 8.03
C SER A 361 15.00 8.09 9.20
N PRO A 362 15.00 6.92 9.86
CA PRO A 362 14.18 6.69 11.04
C PRO A 362 14.43 7.72 12.17
N ALA A 363 15.68 8.17 12.31
CA ALA A 363 16.05 9.20 13.28
C ALA A 363 15.47 10.58 12.94
N GLU A 364 15.47 10.96 11.66
CA GLU A 364 14.85 12.23 11.22
C GLU A 364 13.34 12.18 11.41
N PHE A 365 12.70 11.07 11.05
CA PHE A 365 11.27 10.86 11.27
C PHE A 365 10.88 11.03 12.75
N GLN A 366 11.59 10.36 13.66
CA GLN A 366 11.32 10.46 15.10
C GLN A 366 11.52 11.90 15.59
N GLN A 367 12.62 12.53 15.18
CA GLN A 367 12.92 13.91 15.56
C GLN A 367 11.86 14.89 15.06
N VAL A 368 11.55 14.89 13.76
CA VAL A 368 10.61 15.85 13.15
C VAL A 368 9.22 15.70 13.75
N THR A 369 8.79 14.47 14.03
CA THR A 369 7.50 14.20 14.69
C THR A 369 7.45 14.83 16.09
N ARG A 370 8.46 14.59 16.92
CA ARG A 370 8.56 15.15 18.28
C ARG A 370 8.65 16.68 18.26
N ASP A 371 9.47 17.22 17.38
CA ASP A 371 9.71 18.67 17.24
C ASP A 371 8.43 19.37 16.76
N PHE A 372 7.64 18.72 15.89
CA PHE A 372 6.32 19.21 15.49
C PHE A 372 5.35 19.31 16.66
N TYR A 373 5.26 18.29 17.52
CA TYR A 373 4.39 18.34 18.70
C TYR A 373 4.77 19.47 19.65
N ALA A 374 6.07 19.68 19.89
CA ALA A 374 6.55 20.81 20.68
C ALA A 374 6.17 22.15 20.05
N ALA A 375 6.37 22.31 18.73
CA ALA A 375 6.02 23.52 17.99
C ALA A 375 4.51 23.80 18.03
N ALA A 376 3.66 22.78 17.85
CA ALA A 376 2.21 22.88 17.91
C ALA A 376 1.74 23.36 19.29
N LEU A 377 2.21 22.73 20.36
CA LEU A 377 1.87 23.09 21.74
C LEU A 377 2.37 24.48 22.12
N ALA A 378 3.55 24.89 21.62
CA ALA A 378 4.09 26.23 21.81
C ALA A 378 3.26 27.30 21.08
N ALA A 379 2.72 26.96 19.91
CA ALA A 379 1.82 27.82 19.13
C ALA A 379 0.37 27.82 19.67
N GLY A 380 0.10 27.17 20.81
CA GLY A 380 -1.24 27.13 21.42
C GLY A 380 -2.20 26.16 20.75
N LYS A 381 -1.71 25.23 19.93
CA LYS A 381 -2.52 24.15 19.37
C LYS A 381 -2.78 23.11 20.45
N THR A 382 -4.05 22.79 20.71
CA THR A 382 -4.48 21.84 21.73
C THR A 382 -5.08 20.58 21.14
N LYS A 383 -5.35 20.57 19.83
CA LYS A 383 -5.92 19.46 19.06
C LYS A 383 -5.00 19.03 17.93
N LEU A 384 -5.02 17.75 17.61
CA LEU A 384 -4.20 17.13 16.57
C LEU A 384 -5.08 16.31 15.62
N VAL A 385 -4.96 16.57 14.33
CA VAL A 385 -5.40 15.67 13.26
C VAL A 385 -4.19 14.86 12.80
N ILE A 386 -4.32 13.53 12.79
CA ILE A 386 -3.34 12.61 12.21
C ILE A 386 -3.88 12.20 10.84
N ASP A 387 -3.24 12.67 9.78
CA ASP A 387 -3.61 12.36 8.40
C ASP A 387 -2.81 11.14 7.91
N PHE A 388 -3.52 10.02 7.75
CA PHE A 388 -3.02 8.76 7.22
C PHE A 388 -3.54 8.45 5.81
N GLN A 389 -4.05 9.46 5.10
CA GLN A 389 -4.44 9.30 3.71
C GLN A 389 -3.25 8.79 2.89
N GLN A 390 -3.52 7.81 2.03
CA GLN A 390 -2.53 7.17 1.15
C GLN A 390 -1.34 6.48 1.84
N ASN A 391 -1.37 6.25 3.16
CA ASN A 391 -0.25 5.63 3.86
C ASN A 391 -0.22 4.10 3.71
N GLY A 392 0.61 3.61 2.77
CA GLY A 392 0.80 2.18 2.50
C GLY A 392 1.66 1.41 3.51
N GLY A 393 2.07 2.02 4.62
CA GLY A 393 2.93 1.43 5.65
C GLY A 393 4.42 1.68 5.45
N GLY A 394 5.29 0.76 5.89
CA GLY A 394 6.75 0.95 5.84
C GLY A 394 7.50 0.24 6.96
N TYR A 395 8.40 0.92 7.65
CA TYR A 395 9.19 0.31 8.73
C TYR A 395 8.35 0.10 9.99
N ILE A 396 8.19 -1.17 10.39
CA ILE A 396 7.28 -1.62 11.48
C ILE A 396 7.47 -0.75 12.73
N LEU A 397 8.71 -0.63 13.18
CA LEU A 397 9.03 0.04 14.44
C LEU A 397 8.82 1.56 14.42
N GLN A 398 8.72 2.20 13.24
CA GLN A 398 8.31 3.61 13.16
C GLN A 398 6.83 3.81 13.52
N GLY A 399 5.97 2.82 13.22
CA GLY A 399 4.57 2.81 13.68
C GLY A 399 4.46 2.69 15.19
N TYR A 400 5.30 1.85 15.80
CA TYR A 400 5.41 1.72 17.25
C TYR A 400 5.89 3.03 17.88
N ASP A 401 6.96 3.60 17.36
CA ASP A 401 7.52 4.86 17.86
C ASP A 401 6.54 6.02 17.74
N PHE A 402 5.88 6.18 16.58
CA PHE A 402 4.87 7.24 16.39
C PHE A 402 3.75 7.16 17.42
N PHE A 403 3.21 5.97 17.68
CA PHE A 403 2.22 5.77 18.74
C PHE A 403 2.79 6.15 20.12
N ARG A 404 4.01 5.70 20.43
CA ARG A 404 4.65 5.93 21.73
C ARG A 404 5.10 7.37 21.96
N GLN A 405 5.33 8.16 20.91
CA GLN A 405 5.53 9.61 21.04
C GLN A 405 4.27 10.32 21.52
N LEU A 406 3.08 9.82 21.16
CA LEU A 406 1.79 10.33 21.64
C LEU A 406 1.38 9.73 22.99
N PHE A 407 1.69 8.45 23.24
CA PHE A 407 1.29 7.72 24.44
C PHE A 407 2.48 6.97 25.09
N PRO A 408 3.43 7.68 25.69
CA PRO A 408 4.71 7.11 26.16
C PRO A 408 4.59 6.12 27.32
N ASP A 409 3.45 6.08 28.02
CA ASP A 409 3.19 5.14 29.11
C ASP A 409 2.29 3.94 28.69
N ALA A 410 1.70 3.97 27.49
CA ALA A 410 0.77 2.95 27.02
C ALA A 410 1.47 1.74 26.36
N VAL A 411 1.33 0.55 26.93
CA VAL A 411 1.88 -0.68 26.32
C VAL A 411 0.95 -1.20 25.23
N GLN A 412 1.45 -1.22 24.00
CA GLN A 412 0.76 -1.74 22.81
C GLN A 412 0.85 -3.27 22.70
N ASP A 413 -0.16 -3.89 22.11
CA ASP A 413 -0.20 -5.34 21.90
C ASP A 413 0.78 -5.80 20.83
N GLY A 414 0.47 -5.51 19.56
CA GLY A 414 1.30 -5.92 18.43
C GLY A 414 1.43 -7.45 18.32
N PHE A 415 0.39 -8.21 18.71
CA PHE A 415 0.45 -9.66 18.68
C PHE A 415 0.49 -10.15 17.23
N SER A 416 1.42 -11.06 16.97
CA SER A 416 1.63 -11.60 15.64
C SER A 416 2.01 -13.07 15.70
N ARG A 417 1.87 -13.78 14.56
CA ARG A 417 2.27 -15.20 14.43
C ARG A 417 2.70 -15.52 13.02
N TRP A 418 3.41 -16.63 12.88
CA TRP A 418 3.82 -17.18 11.59
C TRP A 418 3.06 -18.47 11.33
N LYS A 419 2.73 -18.72 10.06
CA LYS A 419 2.24 -20.03 9.61
C LYS A 419 3.42 -21.00 9.52
N GLU A 420 3.23 -22.20 10.04
CA GLU A 420 4.26 -23.24 10.03
C GLU A 420 4.17 -24.05 8.73
N SER A 421 5.09 -23.79 7.81
CA SER A 421 5.39 -24.65 6.67
C SER A 421 6.64 -25.49 6.95
N ASP A 422 6.86 -26.56 6.17
CA ASP A 422 8.06 -27.40 6.32
C ASP A 422 9.36 -26.57 6.16
N GLY A 423 9.37 -25.61 5.23
CA GLY A 423 10.49 -24.70 5.03
C GLY A 423 10.70 -23.74 6.22
N PHE A 424 9.62 -23.20 6.78
CA PHE A 424 9.68 -22.34 7.95
C PHE A 424 10.22 -23.10 9.18
N VAL A 425 9.68 -24.29 9.46
CA VAL A 425 10.09 -25.09 10.62
C VAL A 425 11.54 -25.55 10.49
N ALA A 426 11.96 -25.99 9.29
CA ALA A 426 13.36 -26.33 9.04
C ALA A 426 14.30 -25.15 9.31
N ALA A 427 13.93 -23.94 8.86
CA ALA A 427 14.71 -22.74 9.13
C ALA A 427 14.76 -22.39 10.63
N ALA A 428 13.64 -22.50 11.33
CA ALA A 428 13.55 -22.27 12.77
C ALA A 428 14.45 -23.21 13.58
N GLU A 429 14.43 -24.52 13.27
CA GLU A 429 15.29 -25.52 13.91
C GLU A 429 16.77 -25.21 13.68
N ILE A 430 17.17 -25.05 12.42
CA ILE A 430 18.58 -24.82 12.04
C ILE A 430 19.11 -23.54 12.67
N ILE A 431 18.35 -22.43 12.57
CA ILE A 431 18.79 -21.14 13.12
C ILE A 431 18.88 -21.20 14.64
N SER A 432 17.87 -21.78 15.31
CA SER A 432 17.85 -21.89 16.77
C SER A 432 19.03 -22.70 17.35
N ASP A 433 19.51 -23.69 16.60
CA ASP A 433 20.70 -24.48 16.92
C ASP A 433 21.99 -23.74 16.58
N LEU A 434 22.07 -23.11 15.41
CA LEU A 434 23.26 -22.41 14.92
C LEU A 434 23.68 -21.26 15.85
N VAL A 435 22.70 -20.57 16.44
CA VAL A 435 22.93 -19.41 17.31
C VAL A 435 22.81 -19.73 18.80
N ALA A 436 22.68 -21.01 19.18
CA ALA A 436 22.41 -21.41 20.56
C ALA A 436 23.48 -20.95 21.57
N ASP A 437 24.74 -20.95 21.15
CA ASP A 437 25.91 -20.59 21.97
C ASP A 437 26.53 -19.24 21.54
N LEU A 438 25.82 -18.46 20.70
CA LEU A 438 26.32 -17.16 20.22
C LEU A 438 26.28 -16.12 21.35
N ASP A 439 27.42 -15.49 21.63
CA ASP A 439 27.48 -14.32 22.50
C ASP A 439 27.34 -13.04 21.66
N LEU A 440 26.15 -12.44 21.67
CA LEU A 440 25.82 -11.22 20.94
C LEU A 440 26.66 -10.01 21.38
N ALA A 441 27.21 -10.01 22.60
CA ALA A 441 28.03 -8.91 23.08
C ALA A 441 29.46 -8.93 22.53
N THR A 442 29.96 -10.09 22.09
CA THR A 442 31.36 -10.25 21.66
C THR A 442 31.53 -10.81 20.25
N SER A 443 30.47 -11.34 19.63
CA SER A 443 30.50 -11.80 18.25
C SER A 443 30.84 -10.67 17.27
N ASN A 444 31.65 -11.00 16.26
CA ASN A 444 31.92 -10.14 15.10
C ASN A 444 31.33 -10.73 13.80
N ASP A 445 30.57 -11.82 13.89
CA ASP A 445 29.90 -12.45 12.76
C ASP A 445 28.52 -11.81 12.57
N GLY A 446 28.43 -10.90 11.59
CA GLY A 446 27.20 -10.15 11.31
C GLY A 446 26.05 -11.02 10.81
N ASP A 447 26.34 -12.12 10.13
CA ASP A 447 25.31 -13.05 9.65
C ASP A 447 24.73 -13.80 10.86
N LEU A 448 25.57 -14.34 11.75
CA LEU A 448 25.09 -15.02 12.96
C LEU A 448 24.33 -14.09 13.90
N ILE A 449 24.77 -12.83 14.05
CA ILE A 449 24.01 -11.82 14.81
C ILE A 449 22.64 -11.60 14.17
N SER A 450 22.57 -11.43 12.86
CA SER A 450 21.32 -11.21 12.14
C SER A 450 20.36 -12.40 12.26
N LEU A 451 20.87 -13.63 12.21
CA LEU A 451 20.09 -14.85 12.41
C LEU A 451 19.60 -15.00 13.85
N ALA A 452 20.43 -14.63 14.83
CA ALA A 452 20.04 -14.62 16.23
C ALA A 452 18.90 -13.61 16.51
N GLU A 453 18.90 -12.50 15.77
CA GLU A 453 17.88 -11.46 15.79
C GLU A 453 16.73 -11.70 14.79
N SER A 454 16.45 -12.95 14.43
CA SER A 454 15.38 -13.30 13.50
C SER A 454 14.24 -14.06 14.20
N TRP A 455 13.04 -13.97 13.64
CA TRP A 455 11.86 -14.70 14.13
C TRP A 455 12.01 -16.22 14.09
N PHE A 456 13.02 -16.75 13.39
CA PHE A 456 13.38 -18.17 13.40
C PHE A 456 14.05 -18.62 14.70
N ASN A 457 14.66 -17.71 15.46
CA ASN A 457 15.24 -18.01 16.77
C ASN A 457 14.16 -17.90 17.86
N TRP A 458 13.97 -18.95 18.65
CA TRP A 458 12.98 -18.91 19.73
C TRP A 458 13.33 -17.94 20.86
N ARG A 459 14.61 -17.55 20.98
CA ARG A 459 15.09 -16.64 22.03
C ARG A 459 14.89 -15.16 21.71
N TYR A 460 14.52 -14.84 20.47
CA TYR A 460 14.46 -13.47 19.98
C TYR A 460 13.21 -12.70 20.45
N ASP A 461 12.03 -13.26 20.18
CA ASP A 461 10.76 -12.58 20.45
C ASP A 461 10.29 -12.72 21.91
N TYR A 462 9.37 -11.84 22.31
CA TYR A 462 8.60 -11.96 23.54
C TYR A 462 7.27 -12.68 23.31
N ASN A 463 6.78 -13.34 24.36
CA ASN A 463 5.44 -13.91 24.40
C ASN A 463 4.38 -12.84 24.77
N LEU A 464 3.10 -13.24 24.81
CA LEU A 464 1.96 -12.36 25.13
C LEU A 464 2.09 -11.60 26.46
N THR A 465 2.85 -12.15 27.43
CA THR A 465 3.07 -11.55 28.74
C THR A 465 4.28 -10.60 28.81
N ASN A 466 4.87 -10.23 27.66
CA ASN A 466 6.13 -9.46 27.58
C ASN A 466 7.29 -10.16 28.28
N GLN A 467 7.40 -11.48 28.14
CA GLN A 467 8.52 -12.26 28.66
C GLN A 467 9.16 -13.05 27.52
N PRO A 468 10.48 -13.34 27.58
CA PRO A 468 11.12 -14.26 26.64
C PRO A 468 10.41 -15.62 26.61
N PHE A 469 10.40 -16.27 25.45
CA PHE A 469 10.08 -17.70 25.39
C PHE A 469 11.15 -18.51 26.15
N THR A 470 10.79 -19.65 26.71
CA THR A 470 11.69 -20.48 27.53
C THR A 470 12.23 -21.71 26.82
N SER A 471 11.69 -22.06 25.66
CA SER A 471 12.15 -23.17 24.84
C SER A 471 11.68 -23.04 23.39
N PHE A 472 12.27 -23.83 22.49
CA PHE A 472 11.82 -23.97 21.10
C PHE A 472 10.34 -24.36 21.03
N ALA A 473 9.91 -25.34 21.83
CA ALA A 473 8.53 -25.82 21.86
C ALA A 473 7.55 -24.74 22.37
N ASP A 474 7.95 -23.85 23.28
CA ASP A 474 7.05 -22.79 23.75
C ASP A 474 6.65 -21.83 22.61
N LYS A 475 7.56 -21.59 21.66
CA LYS A 475 7.32 -20.71 20.50
C LYS A 475 6.76 -21.47 19.28
N PHE A 476 7.29 -22.65 18.98
CA PHE A 476 7.06 -23.37 17.72
C PHE A 476 6.28 -24.69 17.90
N ALA A 477 5.70 -24.95 19.08
CA ALA A 477 4.70 -26.03 19.17
C ALA A 477 3.41 -25.58 18.45
N PRO A 478 2.86 -26.40 17.53
CA PRO A 478 1.75 -26.00 16.68
C PRO A 478 0.52 -25.50 17.45
N ARG A 479 0.04 -24.31 17.08
CA ARG A 479 -1.26 -23.76 17.46
C ARG A 479 -2.17 -23.87 16.24
N VAL A 480 -3.13 -24.79 16.31
CA VAL A 480 -3.94 -25.15 15.14
C VAL A 480 -5.20 -24.31 15.07
N PHE A 481 -5.34 -23.57 13.96
CA PHE A 481 -6.56 -22.84 13.60
C PHE A 481 -6.91 -23.15 12.14
N GLN A 482 -8.18 -23.43 11.83
CA GLN A 482 -8.63 -23.86 10.50
C GLN A 482 -7.73 -24.96 9.87
N ASN A 483 -7.38 -26.00 10.65
CA ASN A 483 -6.47 -27.09 10.25
C ASN A 483 -5.07 -26.64 9.80
N THR A 484 -4.68 -25.41 10.13
CA THR A 484 -3.37 -24.82 9.81
C THR A 484 -2.59 -24.62 11.10
N SER A 485 -1.33 -25.04 11.10
CA SER A 485 -0.41 -24.87 12.22
C SER A 485 0.23 -23.49 12.20
N TYR A 486 0.21 -22.83 13.35
CA TYR A 486 0.86 -21.54 13.57
C TYR A 486 1.78 -21.61 14.78
N THR A 487 2.76 -20.70 14.79
CA THR A 487 3.57 -20.44 15.98
C THR A 487 2.73 -19.85 17.11
N ALA A 488 3.29 -19.85 18.33
CA ALA A 488 2.71 -19.07 19.42
C ALA A 488 2.69 -17.57 19.08
N LEU A 489 1.68 -16.86 19.59
CA LEU A 489 1.63 -15.41 19.44
C LEU A 489 2.85 -14.76 20.10
N MET A 490 3.46 -13.84 19.38
CA MET A 490 4.72 -13.19 19.74
C MET A 490 4.65 -11.67 19.60
N ARG A 491 5.58 -11.00 20.27
CA ARG A 491 5.72 -9.55 20.40
C ARG A 491 7.18 -9.15 20.27
N TRP A 492 7.43 -7.93 19.82
CA TRP A 492 8.77 -7.38 19.75
C TRP A 492 9.37 -7.13 21.14
N ASN A 493 10.66 -7.44 21.30
CA ASN A 493 11.45 -6.98 22.43
C ASN A 493 12.00 -5.57 22.13
N LEU A 494 11.28 -4.53 22.56
CA LEU A 494 11.63 -3.14 22.25
C LEU A 494 12.74 -2.56 23.15
N ASP A 495 13.16 -3.29 24.19
CA ASP A 495 14.33 -2.94 25.00
C ASP A 495 15.64 -3.49 24.41
N ASP A 496 15.57 -4.31 23.36
CA ASP A 496 16.75 -4.84 22.68
C ASP A 496 17.42 -3.78 21.79
N PRO A 497 18.68 -3.39 22.08
CA PRO A 497 19.41 -2.46 21.23
C PRO A 497 19.64 -2.98 19.81
N LEU A 498 19.83 -4.29 19.61
CA LEU A 498 20.06 -4.88 18.27
C LEU A 498 18.79 -4.90 17.41
N THR A 499 17.64 -4.68 18.02
CA THR A 499 16.35 -4.47 17.33
C THR A 499 16.03 -2.97 17.18
N THR A 500 16.45 -2.13 18.12
CA THR A 500 16.04 -0.71 18.13
C THR A 500 17.20 0.23 17.83
N SER A 501 18.07 0.46 18.79
CA SER A 501 18.94 1.64 18.84
C SER A 501 20.34 1.45 18.26
N ASN A 502 20.76 0.21 18.01
CA ASN A 502 22.02 -0.14 17.39
C ASN A 502 22.07 0.39 15.95
N ALA A 503 23.18 1.05 15.58
CA ALA A 503 23.32 1.68 14.27
C ALA A 503 23.65 0.70 13.12
N THR A 504 23.90 -0.57 13.42
CA THR A 504 24.25 -1.59 12.42
C THR A 504 23.10 -2.56 12.18
N PHE A 505 22.55 -3.15 13.25
CA PHE A 505 21.51 -4.18 13.18
C PHE A 505 20.11 -3.66 13.57
N GLY A 506 20.06 -2.57 14.34
CA GLY A 506 18.85 -1.94 14.81
C GLY A 506 18.21 -1.00 13.79
N LEU A 507 16.99 -0.53 14.09
CA LEU A 507 16.37 0.59 13.37
C LEU A 507 17.19 1.91 13.46
N GLY A 508 18.14 1.99 14.40
CA GLY A 508 18.98 3.16 14.66
C GLY A 508 18.35 4.19 15.61
N VAL A 509 17.20 3.87 16.21
CA VAL A 509 16.48 4.74 17.15
C VAL A 509 16.01 3.95 18.37
N GLU A 510 16.05 4.58 19.55
CA GLU A 510 15.34 4.07 20.73
C GLU A 510 13.84 4.37 20.55
N ILE A 511 12.97 3.44 20.91
CA ILE A 511 11.52 3.65 20.82
C ILE A 511 11.06 4.45 22.04
N ASN A 512 10.22 5.46 21.84
CA ASN A 512 9.67 6.24 22.94
C ASN A 512 9.04 5.35 24.03
N GLY A 513 9.35 5.66 25.29
CA GLY A 513 8.89 4.91 26.46
C GLY A 513 9.62 3.58 26.72
N TYR A 514 10.72 3.30 26.02
CA TYR A 514 11.62 2.15 26.25
C TYR A 514 13.07 2.64 26.39
N GLY A 515 13.97 1.77 26.88
CA GLY A 515 15.39 2.13 27.02
C GLY A 515 15.62 3.43 27.81
N ASN A 516 16.36 4.38 27.23
CA ASN A 516 16.63 5.68 27.87
C ASN A 516 15.53 6.72 27.61
N LEU A 517 14.55 6.42 26.76
CA LEU A 517 13.45 7.31 26.41
C LEU A 517 12.20 7.09 27.28
N THR A 518 12.39 6.83 28.57
CA THR A 518 11.30 6.60 29.54
C THR A 518 10.94 7.89 30.30
N GLY A 519 9.74 7.94 30.90
CA GLY A 519 9.26 9.10 31.67
C GLY A 519 9.01 10.37 30.85
N LEU A 520 8.76 10.19 29.55
CA LEU A 520 8.42 11.28 28.63
C LEU A 520 6.99 11.77 28.88
N PRO A 521 6.72 13.09 28.82
CA PRO A 521 5.35 13.57 28.91
C PRO A 521 4.57 13.29 27.64
N GLN A 522 3.28 13.01 27.79
CA GLN A 522 2.32 12.96 26.70
C GLN A 522 2.06 14.36 26.13
N PRO A 523 2.04 14.56 24.79
CA PRO A 523 1.85 15.87 24.18
C PRO A 523 0.39 16.35 24.12
N PHE A 524 -0.57 15.46 23.83
CA PHE A 524 -1.99 15.80 23.64
C PHE A 524 -2.89 14.87 24.45
N GLU A 525 -4.06 15.34 24.88
CA GLU A 525 -5.09 14.46 25.44
C GLU A 525 -5.65 13.56 24.33
N PRO A 526 -5.97 12.28 24.60
CA PRO A 526 -6.50 11.39 23.58
C PRO A 526 -7.81 11.90 22.96
N GLU A 527 -8.62 12.61 23.74
CA GLU A 527 -9.88 13.21 23.26
C GLU A 527 -9.68 14.37 22.28
N ASN A 528 -8.47 14.93 22.23
CA ASN A 528 -8.07 16.00 21.34
C ASN A 528 -7.26 15.50 20.13
N ILE A 529 -7.20 14.19 19.91
CA ILE A 529 -6.58 13.59 18.72
C ILE A 529 -7.68 12.95 17.87
N VAL A 530 -7.60 13.10 16.56
CA VAL A 530 -8.43 12.36 15.59
C VAL A 530 -7.60 11.85 14.43
N ILE A 531 -7.90 10.65 13.96
CA ILE A 531 -7.27 10.06 12.78
C ILE A 531 -8.15 10.28 11.55
N LEU A 532 -7.52 10.65 10.43
CA LEU A 532 -8.15 10.84 9.12
C LEU A 532 -7.72 9.72 8.17
N TYR A 533 -8.70 9.10 7.51
CA TYR A 533 -8.53 8.04 6.54
C TYR A 533 -9.25 8.32 5.21
N ASP A 534 -8.70 7.75 4.14
CA ASP A 534 -9.30 7.56 2.82
C ASP A 534 -9.49 6.07 2.46
N GLY A 535 -9.17 5.17 3.39
CA GLY A 535 -9.24 3.71 3.21
C GLY A 535 -7.90 3.06 2.84
N VAL A 536 -6.86 3.82 2.48
CA VAL A 536 -5.58 3.25 2.03
C VAL A 536 -4.70 2.71 3.16
N CYS A 537 -4.83 3.24 4.38
CA CYS A 537 -3.97 2.87 5.52
C CYS A 537 -3.74 1.35 5.61
N ALA A 538 -2.48 0.93 5.41
CA ALA A 538 -2.09 -0.46 5.28
C ALA A 538 -0.79 -0.79 6.03
N SER A 539 -0.49 -2.08 6.20
CA SER A 539 0.81 -2.51 6.70
C SER A 539 1.10 -1.85 8.07
N THR A 540 2.24 -1.19 8.27
CA THR A 540 2.61 -0.47 9.51
C THR A 540 1.59 0.58 9.90
N CYS A 541 0.89 1.20 8.93
CA CYS A 541 -0.19 2.14 9.25
C CYS A 541 -1.33 1.45 10.00
N THR A 542 -1.61 0.17 9.72
CA THR A 542 -2.64 -0.59 10.45
C THR A 542 -2.24 -0.79 11.91
N LEU A 543 -0.96 -1.09 12.19
CA LEU A 543 -0.41 -1.20 13.54
C LEU A 543 -0.51 0.14 14.29
N ALA A 544 -0.05 1.23 13.67
CA ALA A 544 -0.12 2.56 14.27
C ALA A 544 -1.58 2.98 14.52
N SER A 545 -2.47 2.76 13.55
CA SER A 545 -3.92 3.00 13.66
C SER A 545 -4.53 2.22 14.82
N GLU A 546 -4.25 0.92 14.90
CA GLU A 546 -4.74 0.06 15.96
C GLU A 546 -4.29 0.57 17.31
N PHE A 547 -2.99 0.86 17.48
CA PHE A 547 -2.48 1.31 18.76
C PHE A 547 -3.13 2.63 19.19
N LEU A 548 -3.28 3.59 18.26
CA LEU A 548 -3.97 4.85 18.53
C LEU A 548 -5.43 4.63 18.93
N ARG A 549 -6.17 3.76 18.22
CA ARG A 549 -7.60 3.51 18.49
C ARG A 549 -7.83 2.66 19.73
N LEU A 550 -7.18 1.50 19.84
CA LEU A 550 -7.43 0.50 20.88
C LEU A 550 -6.69 0.80 22.18
N HIS A 551 -5.47 1.36 22.11
CA HIS A 551 -4.65 1.65 23.29
C HIS A 551 -4.61 3.13 23.66
N GLY A 552 -4.71 4.02 22.66
CA GLY A 552 -4.85 5.46 22.87
C GLY A 552 -6.29 5.92 23.07
N GLY A 553 -7.30 5.17 22.60
CA GLY A 553 -8.70 5.61 22.63
C GLY A 553 -9.02 6.75 21.66
N VAL A 554 -8.15 6.94 20.66
CA VAL A 554 -8.27 7.98 19.62
C VAL A 554 -9.42 7.63 18.68
N LYS A 555 -10.18 8.65 18.29
CA LYS A 555 -11.33 8.52 17.37
C LYS A 555 -10.91 8.70 15.91
N SER A 556 -11.69 8.16 14.98
CA SER A 556 -11.36 8.21 13.55
C SER A 556 -12.48 8.74 12.67
N VAL A 557 -12.06 9.37 11.57
CA VAL A 557 -12.90 9.81 10.46
C VAL A 557 -12.39 9.15 9.18
N ALA A 558 -13.30 8.59 8.39
CA ALA A 558 -13.01 8.02 7.08
C ALA A 558 -13.83 8.70 5.98
N PHE A 559 -13.22 8.90 4.82
CA PHE A 559 -13.85 9.54 3.66
C PHE A 559 -14.27 8.54 2.58
N GLY A 560 -15.38 8.86 1.90
CA GLY A 560 -15.80 8.18 0.67
C GLY A 560 -16.57 6.88 0.91
N GLY A 561 -16.17 5.83 0.21
CA GLY A 561 -16.81 4.53 0.08
C GLY A 561 -17.84 4.46 -1.04
N LEU A 562 -18.45 3.29 -1.19
CA LEU A 562 -19.56 3.06 -2.13
C LEU A 562 -20.70 4.06 -1.86
N PRO A 563 -21.47 4.48 -2.88
CA PRO A 563 -22.57 5.43 -2.74
C PRO A 563 -23.81 4.75 -2.11
N VAL A 564 -23.65 4.21 -0.91
CA VAL A 564 -24.65 3.59 -0.06
C VAL A 564 -24.54 4.15 1.35
N GLU A 565 -25.65 4.28 2.06
CA GLU A 565 -25.67 4.69 3.46
C GLU A 565 -25.02 3.60 4.35
N GLY A 566 -24.35 4.01 5.42
CA GLY A 566 -23.74 3.08 6.37
C GLY A 566 -22.30 3.42 6.76
N PRO A 567 -21.71 2.64 7.68
CA PRO A 567 -20.33 2.81 8.10
C PRO A 567 -19.35 2.38 7.01
N ILE A 568 -18.12 2.85 7.13
CA ILE A 568 -16.96 2.35 6.37
C ILE A 568 -15.80 2.14 7.34
N GLU A 569 -14.85 1.28 6.94
CA GLU A 569 -13.62 1.10 7.69
C GLU A 569 -12.68 2.28 7.47
N GLY A 570 -11.89 2.61 8.50
CA GLY A 570 -10.77 3.53 8.33
C GLY A 570 -9.55 2.85 7.69
N VAL A 571 -9.32 1.60 8.08
CA VAL A 571 -8.15 0.79 7.68
C VAL A 571 -8.61 -0.25 6.65
N GLY A 572 -8.53 0.13 5.38
CA GLY A 572 -8.93 -0.73 4.27
C GLY A 572 -7.80 -1.48 3.59
N GLY A 573 -6.55 -1.10 3.83
CA GLY A 573 -5.39 -1.84 3.34
C GLY A 573 -5.14 -3.15 4.10
N ILE A 574 -4.16 -3.93 3.63
CA ILE A 574 -3.70 -5.18 4.26
C ILE A 574 -3.30 -4.95 5.73
N LYS A 575 -3.85 -5.77 6.64
CA LYS A 575 -3.57 -5.76 8.09
C LYS A 575 -2.53 -6.84 8.49
N GLY A 576 -1.78 -7.37 7.52
CA GLY A 576 -0.64 -8.24 7.74
C GLY A 576 0.50 -7.51 8.44
N SER A 577 1.22 -8.21 9.33
CA SER A 577 2.27 -7.65 10.17
C SER A 577 3.70 -7.91 9.67
N GLN A 578 3.88 -8.73 8.62
CA GLN A 578 5.14 -8.88 7.87
C GLN A 578 4.91 -9.39 6.45
N VAL A 579 5.60 -8.76 5.49
CA VAL A 579 5.71 -9.22 4.11
C VAL A 579 7.13 -9.72 3.88
N LEU A 580 7.27 -10.78 3.11
CA LEU A 580 8.55 -11.15 2.52
C LEU A 580 8.39 -11.26 1.02
N ASP A 581 9.37 -10.73 0.30
CA ASP A 581 9.57 -11.08 -1.08
C ASP A 581 10.00 -12.55 -1.16
N TRP A 582 9.65 -13.19 -2.27
CA TRP A 582 10.03 -14.57 -2.51
C TRP A 582 11.56 -14.71 -2.59
N SER A 583 12.26 -13.64 -2.96
CA SER A 583 13.73 -13.58 -2.96
C SER A 583 14.31 -13.69 -1.55
N ASN A 584 13.63 -13.13 -0.54
CA ASN A 584 14.02 -13.28 0.86
C ASN A 584 13.86 -14.75 1.28
N ILE A 585 12.72 -15.37 0.97
CA ILE A 585 12.44 -16.79 1.27
C ILE A 585 13.50 -17.69 0.62
N TYR A 586 13.71 -17.56 -0.70
CA TYR A 586 14.69 -18.34 -1.46
C TYR A 586 16.11 -18.21 -0.89
N SER A 587 16.47 -17.00 -0.49
CA SER A 587 17.81 -16.75 -0.02
C SER A 587 18.02 -17.29 1.41
N TYR A 588 16.98 -17.37 2.27
CA TYR A 588 17.07 -18.11 3.53
C TYR A 588 17.25 -19.62 3.29
N THR A 589 16.42 -20.22 2.42
CA THR A 589 16.48 -21.67 2.17
C THR A 589 17.83 -22.07 1.56
N THR A 590 18.37 -21.26 0.65
CA THR A 590 19.69 -21.47 0.06
C THR A 590 20.82 -21.27 1.07
N PHE A 591 20.76 -20.21 1.89
CA PHE A 591 21.77 -19.94 2.92
C PHE A 591 21.82 -21.04 3.98
N LEU A 592 20.67 -21.57 4.39
CA LEU A 592 20.56 -22.57 5.46
C LEU A 592 20.79 -24.00 4.98
N LEU A 593 20.71 -24.27 3.67
CA LEU A 593 20.90 -25.62 3.11
C LEU A 593 22.20 -26.32 3.54
N PRO A 594 23.38 -25.65 3.59
CA PRO A 594 24.62 -26.28 4.09
C PRO A 594 24.58 -26.69 5.56
N TYR A 595 23.67 -26.09 6.35
CA TYR A 595 23.50 -26.37 7.78
C TYR A 595 22.39 -27.40 8.05
N ALA A 596 21.62 -27.80 7.03
CA ALA A 596 20.59 -28.82 7.15
C ALA A 596 21.20 -30.19 7.51
N SER A 597 20.90 -30.67 8.71
CA SER A 597 21.48 -31.90 9.26
C SER A 597 20.57 -33.13 9.09
N THR A 598 19.27 -32.92 8.89
CA THR A 598 18.28 -33.99 8.71
C THR A 598 17.79 -34.11 7.27
N ASP A 599 17.27 -35.29 6.89
CA ASP A 599 16.68 -35.48 5.56
C ASP A 599 15.42 -34.63 5.38
N ALA A 600 14.63 -34.43 6.44
CA ALA A 600 13.45 -33.57 6.41
C ALA A 600 13.80 -32.11 6.09
N GLN A 601 14.83 -31.55 6.72
CA GLN A 601 15.31 -30.19 6.45
C GLN A 601 15.81 -30.05 5.00
N LYS A 602 16.59 -31.02 4.51
CA LYS A 602 17.08 -31.01 3.12
C LYS A 602 15.95 -31.10 2.12
N THR A 603 14.97 -31.98 2.35
CA THR A 603 13.78 -32.13 1.51
C THR A 603 12.94 -30.86 1.51
N ALA A 604 12.75 -30.22 2.66
CA ALA A 604 12.01 -28.96 2.76
C ALA A 604 12.63 -27.87 1.89
N PHE A 605 13.96 -27.67 1.96
CA PHE A 605 14.64 -26.63 1.19
C PHE A 605 14.86 -26.97 -0.29
N ALA A 606 14.96 -28.25 -0.66
CA ALA A 606 15.16 -28.66 -2.06
C ALA A 606 13.97 -28.32 -2.99
N ARG A 607 12.84 -27.89 -2.43
CA ARG A 607 11.65 -27.48 -3.17
C ARG A 607 11.75 -26.08 -3.78
N TYR A 608 12.66 -25.23 -3.28
CA TYR A 608 12.74 -23.82 -3.67
C TYR A 608 13.76 -23.61 -4.79
N ASP A 609 13.36 -22.90 -5.83
CA ASP A 609 14.21 -22.47 -6.95
C ASP A 609 13.96 -20.99 -7.29
N ASP A 610 14.80 -20.39 -8.13
CA ASP A 610 14.68 -18.98 -8.51
C ASP A 610 13.79 -18.74 -9.75
N LEU A 611 13.12 -19.76 -10.30
CA LEU A 611 12.32 -19.63 -11.52
C LEU A 611 11.18 -18.61 -11.35
N PRO A 612 10.38 -18.61 -10.27
CA PRO A 612 9.36 -17.60 -10.07
C PRO A 612 9.90 -16.18 -9.96
N LEU A 613 11.08 -16.01 -9.36
CA LEU A 613 11.76 -14.71 -9.24
C LEU A 613 12.18 -14.21 -10.63
N ASN A 614 12.68 -15.11 -11.46
CA ASN A 614 13.16 -14.81 -12.81
C ASN A 614 12.01 -14.63 -13.83
N ARG A 615 10.79 -15.11 -13.51
CA ARG A 615 9.57 -15.01 -14.32
C ARG A 615 8.57 -13.95 -13.82
N SER A 616 9.02 -13.04 -12.94
CA SER A 616 8.19 -11.97 -12.39
C SER A 616 8.92 -10.63 -12.31
N LEU A 617 8.14 -9.56 -12.16
CA LEU A 617 8.64 -8.24 -11.78
C LEU A 617 8.59 -7.98 -10.27
N ALA A 618 7.65 -8.61 -9.58
CA ALA A 618 7.49 -8.57 -8.13
C ALA A 618 6.82 -9.87 -7.68
N ALA A 619 7.23 -10.39 -6.53
CA ALA A 619 6.69 -11.60 -5.94
C ALA A 619 6.84 -11.52 -4.41
N ALA A 620 5.72 -11.50 -3.69
CA ALA A 620 5.68 -11.36 -2.25
C ALA A 620 4.48 -12.09 -1.64
N VAL A 621 4.58 -12.38 -0.34
CA VAL A 621 3.50 -13.01 0.46
C VAL A 621 3.40 -12.32 1.82
N ASN A 622 2.18 -12.26 2.37
CA ASN A 622 1.96 -11.95 3.78
C ASN A 622 2.41 -13.16 4.59
N VAL A 623 3.51 -13.02 5.33
CA VAL A 623 4.11 -14.16 6.05
C VAL A 623 3.78 -14.16 7.54
N ARG A 624 3.26 -13.05 8.05
CA ARG A 624 3.03 -12.86 9.49
C ARG A 624 1.71 -12.19 9.75
N ASP A 625 0.75 -12.95 10.26
CA ASP A 625 -0.54 -12.42 10.69
C ASP A 625 -0.37 -11.50 11.89
N GLN A 626 -1.15 -10.43 11.91
CA GLN A 626 -1.51 -9.76 13.16
C GLN A 626 -2.76 -10.43 13.75
N VAL A 627 -2.80 -10.57 15.08
CA VAL A 627 -3.99 -11.07 15.80
C VAL A 627 -4.41 -10.04 16.84
N LEU A 628 -5.65 -9.57 16.75
CA LEU A 628 -6.18 -8.63 17.74
C LEU A 628 -6.38 -9.32 19.09
N ARG A 629 -6.32 -8.55 20.19
CA ARG A 629 -6.55 -9.10 21.54
C ARG A 629 -7.87 -9.86 21.69
N GLY A 630 -8.93 -9.37 21.04
CA GLY A 630 -10.24 -10.02 21.04
C GLY A 630 -10.30 -11.34 20.27
N ASN A 631 -9.26 -11.66 19.49
CA ASN A 631 -9.18 -12.80 18.58
C ASN A 631 -8.03 -13.76 18.93
N VAL A 632 -7.44 -13.61 20.13
CA VAL A 632 -6.39 -14.53 20.61
C VAL A 632 -6.91 -15.97 20.70
N ASP A 633 -8.16 -16.15 21.14
CA ASP A 633 -8.74 -17.47 21.39
C ASP A 633 -9.30 -18.13 20.12
N ASP A 634 -9.85 -17.36 19.18
CA ASP A 634 -10.38 -17.87 17.91
C ASP A 634 -9.35 -17.88 16.78
N GLY A 635 -8.24 -17.16 16.96
CA GLY A 635 -7.13 -17.07 16.03
C GLY A 635 -7.44 -16.32 14.74
N ILE A 636 -8.56 -15.58 14.65
CA ILE A 636 -8.90 -14.83 13.43
C ILE A 636 -7.86 -13.71 13.21
N PRO A 637 -7.16 -13.68 12.06
CA PRO A 637 -6.23 -12.60 11.76
C PRO A 637 -6.96 -11.26 11.64
N ALA A 638 -6.29 -10.16 12.01
CA ALA A 638 -6.82 -8.80 11.89
C ALA A 638 -7.29 -8.50 10.45
N GLN A 639 -6.67 -9.14 9.44
CA GLN A 639 -7.04 -9.09 8.03
C GLN A 639 -8.51 -9.45 7.75
N PHE A 640 -9.20 -10.17 8.63
CA PHE A 640 -10.61 -10.52 8.46
C PHE A 640 -11.52 -9.87 9.52
N VAL A 641 -10.97 -8.98 10.34
CA VAL A 641 -11.73 -8.25 11.36
C VAL A 641 -12.09 -6.86 10.84
N ARG A 642 -13.40 -6.59 10.81
CA ARG A 642 -13.96 -5.30 10.44
C ARG A 642 -13.80 -4.29 11.58
N GLU A 643 -13.31 -3.10 11.25
CA GLU A 643 -13.01 -1.99 12.14
C GLU A 643 -13.52 -0.66 11.54
N ASP A 644 -14.82 -0.44 11.72
CA ASP A 644 -15.49 0.77 11.23
C ASP A 644 -14.92 2.04 11.88
N ALA A 645 -14.84 3.13 11.10
CA ALA A 645 -14.52 4.45 11.60
C ALA A 645 -15.66 5.03 12.44
N ASP A 646 -15.34 5.88 13.43
CA ASP A 646 -16.37 6.52 14.27
C ASP A 646 -17.24 7.51 13.48
N CYS A 647 -16.69 8.11 12.42
CA CYS A 647 -17.36 9.07 11.56
C CYS A 647 -17.05 8.79 10.09
N ARG A 648 -18.10 8.70 9.26
CA ARG A 648 -17.97 8.71 7.80
C ARG A 648 -18.29 10.09 7.24
N LEU A 649 -17.45 10.59 6.35
CA LEU A 649 -17.69 11.81 5.56
C LEU A 649 -17.64 11.50 4.06
N TYR A 650 -18.31 12.31 3.26
CA TYR A 650 -18.18 12.27 1.81
C TYR A 650 -17.26 13.38 1.33
N TRP A 651 -16.48 13.10 0.30
CA TRP A 651 -15.71 14.09 -0.41
C TRP A 651 -16.64 15.17 -1.00
N THR A 652 -16.18 16.42 -0.99
CA THR A 652 -16.89 17.56 -1.59
C THR A 652 -15.98 18.25 -2.59
N LEU A 653 -16.53 19.08 -3.47
CA LEU A 653 -15.73 19.76 -4.49
C LEU A 653 -14.55 20.58 -3.91
N PRO A 654 -14.70 21.39 -2.85
CA PRO A 654 -13.57 22.12 -2.27
C PRO A 654 -12.43 21.19 -1.82
N MET A 655 -12.75 20.01 -1.31
CA MET A 655 -11.79 19.00 -0.85
C MET A 655 -10.99 18.36 -1.98
N ILE A 656 -11.54 18.29 -3.20
CA ILE A 656 -10.82 17.78 -4.37
C ILE A 656 -9.64 18.71 -4.72
N THR A 657 -9.82 20.02 -4.52
CA THR A 657 -8.81 21.02 -4.88
C THR A 657 -7.87 21.38 -3.74
N ASP A 658 -8.34 21.32 -2.50
CA ASP A 658 -7.64 21.80 -1.30
C ASP A 658 -7.74 20.79 -0.15
N VAL A 659 -6.58 20.25 0.25
CA VAL A 659 -6.49 19.31 1.37
C VAL A 659 -6.87 19.94 2.72
N ALA A 660 -6.72 21.26 2.87
CA ALA A 660 -7.10 21.94 4.11
C ALA A 660 -8.61 21.85 4.38
N GLU A 661 -9.44 21.74 3.33
CA GLU A 661 -10.88 21.54 3.48
C GLU A 661 -11.21 20.13 4.00
N VAL A 662 -10.38 19.13 3.70
CA VAL A 662 -10.48 17.77 4.26
C VAL A 662 -10.17 17.81 5.75
N TRP A 663 -9.08 18.49 6.13
CA TRP A 663 -8.66 18.64 7.52
C TRP A 663 -9.69 19.43 8.34
N LYS A 664 -10.27 20.52 7.79
CA LYS A 664 -11.34 21.28 8.43
C LYS A 664 -12.59 20.42 8.66
N ALA A 665 -13.02 19.65 7.67
CA ALA A 665 -14.19 18.78 7.84
C ALA A 665 -13.95 17.68 8.90
N THR A 666 -12.74 17.10 8.90
CA THR A 666 -12.30 16.14 9.92
C THR A 666 -12.31 16.76 11.32
N ALA A 667 -11.65 17.91 11.49
CA ALA A 667 -11.58 18.62 12.76
C ALA A 667 -12.96 19.10 13.22
N ALA A 668 -13.83 19.51 12.29
CA ALA A 668 -15.19 19.91 12.60
C ALA A 668 -16.00 18.75 13.17
N ALA A 669 -15.95 17.58 12.53
CA ALA A 669 -16.61 16.37 13.00
C ALA A 669 -16.08 15.91 14.36
N ALA A 670 -14.76 15.98 14.56
CA ALA A 670 -14.12 15.50 15.79
C ALA A 670 -14.32 16.43 17.00
N PHE A 671 -14.16 17.75 16.79
CA PHE A 671 -13.96 18.69 17.90
C PHE A 671 -15.05 19.75 18.02
N ASN A 672 -15.74 20.07 16.92
CA ASN A 672 -16.69 21.18 16.85
C ASN A 672 -18.16 20.71 16.71
N GLY A 673 -18.43 19.40 16.84
CA GLY A 673 -19.78 18.83 16.77
C GLY A 673 -20.36 18.80 15.35
N GLY A 674 -19.50 18.78 14.33
CA GLY A 674 -19.88 18.60 12.93
C GLY A 674 -20.61 17.26 12.72
N LYS A 675 -21.56 17.24 11.78
CA LYS A 675 -22.30 16.03 11.45
C LYS A 675 -21.49 15.14 10.53
N CYS A 676 -21.55 13.84 10.78
CA CYS A 676 -21.07 12.81 9.87
C CYS A 676 -22.20 12.39 8.92
N ALA A 677 -21.84 11.88 7.74
CA ALA A 677 -22.79 11.20 6.87
C ALA A 677 -23.31 9.92 7.53
N TYR A 678 -22.44 9.25 8.29
CA TYR A 678 -22.79 8.14 9.18
C TYR A 678 -21.92 8.16 10.43
N GLY A 679 -22.46 7.70 11.57
CA GLY A 679 -21.75 7.73 12.85
C GLY A 679 -21.71 9.13 13.47
N GLY A 680 -20.69 9.39 14.29
CA GLY A 680 -20.54 10.65 15.01
C GLY A 680 -19.52 10.58 16.12
N ILE A 681 -18.80 11.68 16.32
CA ILE A 681 -17.88 11.84 17.44
C ILE A 681 -18.49 12.84 18.42
N ALA A 682 -18.72 12.38 19.65
CA ALA A 682 -19.24 13.26 20.69
C ALA A 682 -18.17 14.29 21.09
N LYS A 683 -18.55 15.57 21.13
CA LYS A 683 -17.69 16.64 21.63
C LYS A 683 -17.37 16.36 23.11
N ARG A 684 -16.07 16.35 23.44
CA ARG A 684 -15.56 16.18 24.80
C ARG A 684 -14.73 17.40 25.17
N ASP A 685 -15.13 18.13 26.21
CA ASP A 685 -14.37 19.27 26.70
C ASP A 685 -13.30 18.79 27.68
N VAL A 686 -12.05 18.90 27.26
CA VAL A 686 -10.87 18.53 28.06
C VAL A 686 -9.90 19.69 28.21
N SER A 687 -10.37 20.93 27.99
CA SER A 687 -9.51 22.12 27.87
C SER A 687 -8.61 22.34 29.09
N ASP A 688 -9.13 22.17 30.30
CA ASP A 688 -8.35 22.31 31.54
C ASP A 688 -7.24 21.27 31.66
N ARG A 689 -7.53 20.01 31.30
CA ARG A 689 -6.53 18.92 31.28
C ARG A 689 -5.49 19.17 30.19
N ALA A 690 -5.94 19.53 28.99
CA ALA A 690 -5.08 19.83 27.85
C ALA A 690 -4.08 20.97 28.17
N GLU A 691 -4.49 22.01 28.90
CA GLU A 691 -3.57 23.08 29.32
C GLU A 691 -2.54 22.61 30.36
N VAL A 692 -2.90 21.67 31.25
CA VAL A 692 -1.93 21.04 32.16
C VAL A 692 -0.93 20.20 31.35
N THR A 693 -1.42 19.35 30.46
CA THR A 693 -0.60 18.48 29.59
C THR A 693 0.35 19.30 28.73
N ARG A 694 -0.13 20.36 28.08
CA ARG A 694 0.68 21.32 27.30
C ARG A 694 1.81 21.93 28.13
N ARG A 695 1.51 22.43 29.33
CA ARG A 695 2.53 23.05 30.20
C ARG A 695 3.59 22.05 30.64
N ASN A 696 3.17 20.83 31.01
CA ASN A 696 4.09 19.77 31.43
C ASN A 696 5.00 19.35 30.27
N TYR A 697 4.44 19.15 29.07
CA TYR A 697 5.20 18.79 27.87
C TYR A 697 6.24 19.86 27.51
N LEU A 698 5.83 21.14 27.42
CA LEU A 698 6.75 22.24 27.10
C LEU A 698 7.81 22.48 28.18
N ALA A 699 7.53 22.16 29.44
CA ALA A 699 8.53 22.21 30.50
C ALA A 699 9.61 21.14 30.29
N ALA A 700 9.23 19.91 29.98
CA ALA A 700 10.18 18.82 29.74
C ALA A 700 10.95 18.98 28.42
N SER A 701 10.29 19.37 27.33
CA SER A 701 10.92 19.56 26.02
C SER A 701 12.07 20.56 26.06
N ARG A 702 11.91 21.66 26.83
CA ARG A 702 12.97 22.67 27.04
C ARG A 702 14.16 22.17 27.85
N LEU A 703 13.97 21.11 28.66
CA LEU A 703 15.08 20.46 29.36
C LEU A 703 15.82 19.53 28.39
N GLN A 704 15.10 18.80 27.54
CA GLN A 704 15.69 17.90 26.54
C GLN A 704 16.46 18.61 25.43
N GLU A 705 15.99 19.78 24.96
CA GLU A 705 16.72 20.62 23.99
C GLU A 705 18.12 21.05 24.49
N ARG A 706 18.32 21.09 25.82
CA ARG A 706 19.61 21.46 26.43
C ARG A 706 20.62 20.31 26.46
N ASP A 707 20.15 19.08 26.30
CA ASP A 707 20.96 17.86 26.41
C ASP A 707 21.39 17.27 25.05
N ALA A 708 21.15 17.99 23.93
CA ALA A 708 21.53 17.68 22.54
C ALA A 708 22.13 16.27 22.31
N VAL A 709 21.28 15.33 21.93
CA VAL A 709 21.68 13.97 21.57
C VAL A 709 22.44 13.98 20.24
N VAL A 710 23.63 13.38 20.28
CA VAL A 710 24.52 13.11 19.14
C VAL A 710 23.73 12.45 18.00
N ARG A 711 23.83 12.99 16.77
CA ARG A 711 23.34 12.31 15.56
C ARG A 711 24.04 10.94 15.51
N ARG A 712 23.31 9.87 15.80
CA ARG A 712 23.77 8.51 15.57
C ARG A 712 23.78 8.28 14.06
N ASP A 713 24.77 7.55 13.57
CA ASP A 713 24.85 7.21 12.15
C ASP A 713 23.57 6.47 11.71
N ALA A 714 23.07 6.79 10.52
CA ALA A 714 21.91 6.10 9.96
C ALA A 714 22.30 4.62 9.67
N PRO A 715 21.45 3.65 10.03
CA PRO A 715 21.72 2.25 9.70
C PRO A 715 21.72 2.04 8.18
N VAL A 716 22.43 1.01 7.74
CA VAL A 716 22.46 0.62 6.33
C VAL A 716 21.13 -0.07 5.98
N VAL A 717 20.13 0.72 5.59
CA VAL A 717 18.78 0.25 5.23
C VAL A 717 18.72 -0.61 3.94
N THR A 718 19.87 -0.82 3.30
CA THR A 718 20.03 -1.69 2.12
C THR A 718 20.49 -3.10 2.47
N ASP A 719 20.85 -3.38 3.73
CA ASP A 719 21.15 -4.75 4.15
C ASP A 719 19.89 -5.61 4.10
N ARG A 720 20.03 -6.84 3.61
CA ARG A 720 18.88 -7.74 3.41
C ARG A 720 18.26 -8.17 4.74
N PHE A 721 19.06 -8.60 5.72
CA PHE A 721 18.49 -9.04 7.01
C PHE A 721 17.78 -7.89 7.71
N TRP A 722 18.31 -6.67 7.56
CA TRP A 722 17.66 -5.45 8.04
C TRP A 722 16.30 -5.24 7.36
N GLN A 723 16.23 -5.31 6.03
CA GLN A 723 14.97 -5.15 5.28
C GLN A 723 13.95 -6.22 5.65
N ASP A 724 14.38 -7.48 5.68
CA ASP A 724 13.57 -8.64 6.08
C ASP A 724 12.96 -8.43 7.47
N LYS A 725 13.70 -7.82 8.41
CA LYS A 725 13.28 -7.57 9.80
C LYS A 725 12.29 -6.41 9.94
N TYR A 726 12.54 -5.28 9.27
CA TYR A 726 11.80 -4.05 9.56
C TYR A 726 10.79 -3.64 8.49
N MET A 727 10.91 -4.10 7.24
CA MET A 727 10.03 -3.65 6.17
C MET A 727 8.68 -4.38 6.18
N LEU A 728 7.59 -3.61 6.12
CA LEU A 728 6.22 -4.15 6.02
C LEU A 728 5.46 -3.65 4.79
N LYS A 729 6.03 -2.86 3.88
CA LYS A 729 5.22 -2.04 2.95
C LYS A 729 4.30 -2.85 2.04
N ALA A 730 3.05 -2.39 1.87
CA ALA A 730 2.15 -2.96 0.88
C ALA A 730 2.63 -2.69 -0.56
N ILE A 731 2.42 -3.66 -1.45
CA ILE A 731 2.88 -3.61 -2.84
C ILE A 731 1.67 -3.40 -3.75
N ASP A 732 1.68 -2.27 -4.46
CA ASP A 732 0.62 -1.87 -5.40
C ASP A 732 0.78 -2.44 -6.82
#